data_AF-A0A946GKK0-F1
#
_entry.id   AF-A0A946GKK0-F1
#
_cell.length_a   1.000
_cell.length_b   1.000
_cell.length_c   1.000
_cell.angle_alpha   90.00
_cell.angle_beta   90.00
_cell.angle_gamma   90.00
#
_symmetry.space_group_name_H-M   'P 1'
#
loop_
_entity.id
_entity.type
_entity.pdbx_description
1 polymer ?
#
loop_
_entity_poly.entity_id
_entity_poly.type
_entity_poly.pdbx_seq_one_letter_code
_entity_poly.pdbx_strand_id
1 'polypeptide(L)'
;MGVLGSGCGTPESSYVGSSSCASCHASQFESWKASDHMRAMQEPDSLTVLAPFAGETFDHFSDRYQFVQEGDRYLVVDGQDSIAVAYTFGHEPLQQYLLPTHGGRLQALTVAWDTDEEKWYSLYADEPTPEGDILHWKSANLNWNYMCADCHSTGLKRGYELASDTYSTTWEEMTVGCEACHGPGQAHEEWAEKGTGVDPFFKPVRESVVPGQGRSSNLVVEAEINMCASCHARRVPLDEAPVHGAAFLDRYAPSLLDEGLYYADGQIRDEVYVYGSFVQSKMAQSGVTCSDCHDPHSGKRRLEGNALCQSCHVPASYDTAAHGLHEPDSPAALCESCHMPQTTYMGVDERRDHRFGIPDPIRSAKLGAPDVCKDCHTDRSPEWAASFLERPTQWREESVLEQIARTFADSTQSNITKGSALSRLSAQLDPESIRLAMLGLQADSPHEKVGALRAFAGWGPAVPTPDMKALLRDSVKWVRTEAVATALSLGGMDWSAPANLEALQEYISAQAAVEERPEVHVNLAGVYEQLQQAERADQEWSHALRLDSTSADLWTGYALFSSRKGPAARQEAERGFRRASSLPGPHLSETYYLFGLFLAEDRVRLVDAARLLKESSDLDLEHPRKAYNAGLAYQQIGDAANAEYLLNRAVGAGLVEAEDALVILFMQNEEWDRAQSLNDALLVRFPNRTELNERGAYIRSNL
;
A
#
# COMPACT_ATOMS: atom_id res chain seq x y z
N MET A 1 26.73 25.10 37.48
CA MET A 1 26.81 26.53 37.06
C MET A 1 25.77 26.73 35.97
N GLY A 2 24.94 27.77 36.12
CA GLY A 2 23.59 27.84 35.58
C GLY A 2 23.47 27.89 34.06
N VAL A 3 22.47 27.17 33.55
CA VAL A 3 21.91 27.32 32.21
C VAL A 3 20.92 28.47 32.27
N LEU A 4 21.23 29.57 31.59
CA LEU A 4 20.31 30.68 31.36
C LEU A 4 19.26 30.22 30.35
N GLY A 5 17.99 30.27 30.76
CA GLY A 5 16.85 30.09 29.88
C GLY A 5 16.77 31.22 28.87
N SER A 6 16.93 30.87 27.60
CA SER A 6 16.39 31.67 26.50
C SER A 6 14.96 31.21 26.29
N GLY A 7 14.02 32.16 26.40
CA GLY A 7 12.60 31.89 26.20
C GLY A 7 12.34 31.28 24.83
N CYS A 8 11.55 30.20 24.81
CA CYS A 8 10.86 29.76 23.61
C CYS A 8 9.81 30.82 23.26
N GLY A 9 10.15 31.74 22.37
CA GLY A 9 9.14 32.27 21.46
C GLY A 9 8.88 31.18 20.42
N THR A 10 7.62 30.79 20.24
CA THR A 10 7.21 30.06 19.03
C THR A 10 7.66 30.89 17.82
N PRO A 11 8.37 30.31 16.84
CA PRO A 11 8.65 31.01 15.59
C PRO A 11 7.31 31.51 15.01
N GLU A 12 7.24 32.79 14.63
CA GLU A 12 6.11 33.29 13.82
C GLU A 12 5.97 32.40 12.59
N SER A 13 4.73 32.04 12.25
CA SER A 13 4.47 31.24 11.06
C SER A 13 4.94 32.02 9.82
N SER A 14 5.72 31.38 8.96
CA SER A 14 6.15 31.95 7.68
C SER A 14 5.07 31.88 6.60
N TYR A 15 3.90 31.30 6.93
CA TYR A 15 2.74 31.25 6.06
C TYR A 15 1.93 32.54 6.19
N VAL A 16 1.47 33.07 5.07
CA VAL A 16 0.73 34.34 4.99
C VAL A 16 -0.72 34.16 4.56
N GLY A 17 -1.10 32.95 4.16
CA GLY A 17 -2.43 32.58 3.67
C GLY A 17 -2.69 33.02 2.23
N SER A 18 -3.49 32.24 1.52
CA SER A 18 -3.83 32.46 0.10
C SER A 18 -4.46 33.82 -0.17
N SER A 19 -5.17 34.39 0.82
CA SER A 19 -5.79 35.72 0.70
C SER A 19 -4.78 36.84 0.47
N SER A 20 -3.56 36.70 0.99
CA SER A 20 -2.52 37.72 0.88
C SER A 20 -1.93 37.77 -0.54
N CYS A 21 -2.04 36.66 -1.28
CA CYS A 21 -1.64 36.58 -2.68
C CYS A 21 -2.61 37.31 -3.64
N ALA A 22 -3.87 37.52 -3.24
CA ALA A 22 -4.95 37.93 -4.13
C ALA A 22 -4.75 39.32 -4.77
N SER A 23 -4.12 40.27 -4.07
CA SER A 23 -3.92 41.62 -4.60
C SER A 23 -2.93 41.69 -5.76
N CYS A 24 -1.95 40.78 -5.78
CA CYS A 24 -0.91 40.71 -6.81
C CYS A 24 -1.24 39.65 -7.88
N HIS A 25 -1.91 38.55 -7.49
CA HIS A 25 -2.22 37.39 -8.33
C HIS A 25 -3.73 37.16 -8.48
N ALA A 26 -4.48 38.22 -8.74
CA ALA A 26 -5.95 38.19 -8.77
C ALA A 26 -6.53 37.12 -9.69
N SER A 27 -5.97 36.92 -10.89
CA SER A 27 -6.46 35.90 -11.83
C SER A 27 -6.28 34.47 -11.32
N GLN A 28 -5.11 34.17 -10.75
CA GLN A 28 -4.79 32.86 -10.19
C GLN A 28 -5.64 32.59 -8.97
N PHE A 29 -5.80 33.60 -8.09
CA PHE A 29 -6.63 33.50 -6.89
C PHE A 29 -8.10 33.22 -7.22
N GLU A 30 -8.71 33.94 -8.16
CA GLU A 30 -10.10 33.69 -8.56
C GLU A 30 -10.27 32.31 -9.24
N SER A 31 -9.27 31.87 -10.01
CA SER A 31 -9.26 30.53 -10.61
C SER A 31 -9.21 29.43 -9.53
N TRP A 32 -8.31 29.58 -8.55
CA TRP A 32 -8.18 28.69 -7.41
C TRP A 32 -9.43 28.63 -6.54
N LYS A 33 -10.06 29.77 -6.27
CA LYS A 33 -11.28 29.85 -5.45
C LYS A 33 -12.45 29.06 -6.02
N ALA A 34 -12.46 28.83 -7.33
CA ALA A 34 -13.48 28.03 -8.02
C ALA A 34 -13.10 26.55 -8.21
N SER A 35 -11.92 26.13 -7.72
CA SER A 35 -11.39 24.77 -7.89
C SER A 35 -11.77 23.84 -6.75
N ASP A 36 -11.71 22.54 -7.01
CA ASP A 36 -11.91 21.51 -5.98
C ASP A 36 -10.75 21.46 -4.98
N HIS A 37 -9.56 21.95 -5.35
CA HIS A 37 -8.46 22.14 -4.39
C HIS A 37 -8.85 23.09 -3.26
N MET A 38 -9.57 24.18 -3.57
CA MET A 38 -10.09 25.09 -2.55
C MET A 38 -11.26 24.49 -1.77
N ARG A 39 -12.08 23.67 -2.42
CA ARG A 39 -13.27 23.02 -1.82
C ARG A 39 -12.97 21.68 -1.15
N ALA A 40 -11.69 21.29 -1.05
CA ALA A 40 -11.28 19.99 -0.53
C ALA A 40 -11.77 19.76 0.90
N MET A 41 -11.83 20.82 1.71
CA MET A 41 -12.45 20.82 3.04
C MET A 41 -12.99 22.22 3.36
N GLN A 42 -14.20 22.32 3.90
CA GLN A 42 -14.84 23.61 4.24
C GLN A 42 -15.65 23.53 5.54
N GLU A 43 -15.85 24.68 6.19
CA GLU A 43 -16.81 24.78 7.30
C GLU A 43 -18.24 24.52 6.80
N PRO A 44 -19.10 23.85 7.59
CA PRO A 44 -20.46 23.53 7.18
C PRO A 44 -21.38 24.74 7.32
N ASP A 45 -21.95 25.19 6.20
CA ASP A 45 -22.98 26.20 6.12
C ASP A 45 -23.97 25.90 4.98
N SER A 46 -24.95 26.79 4.77
CA SER A 46 -25.99 26.62 3.74
C SER A 46 -25.49 26.65 2.29
N LEU A 47 -24.24 27.03 2.05
CA LEU A 47 -23.59 27.07 0.74
C LEU A 47 -22.59 25.91 0.55
N THR A 48 -22.02 25.39 1.62
CA THR A 48 -20.99 24.33 1.55
C THR A 48 -21.55 22.93 1.78
N VAL A 49 -22.62 22.78 2.57
CA VAL A 49 -23.32 21.51 2.75
C VAL A 49 -24.26 21.30 1.58
N LEU A 50 -23.93 20.32 0.72
CA LEU A 50 -24.67 20.03 -0.51
C LEU A 50 -25.89 19.14 -0.26
N ALA A 51 -25.86 18.32 0.78
CA ALA A 51 -26.97 17.46 1.16
C ALA A 51 -28.07 18.24 1.92
N PRO A 52 -29.33 17.80 1.86
CA PRO A 52 -30.46 18.52 2.48
C PRO A 52 -30.47 18.53 4.02
N PHE A 53 -30.06 17.45 4.71
CA PHE A 53 -30.20 17.29 6.16
C PHE A 53 -31.64 17.59 6.68
N ALA A 54 -32.67 17.25 5.89
CA ALA A 54 -34.07 17.54 6.21
C ALA A 54 -34.73 16.50 7.13
N GLY A 55 -33.93 15.67 7.81
CA GLY A 55 -34.38 14.60 8.71
C GLY A 55 -34.38 13.21 8.07
N GLU A 56 -33.67 13.03 6.96
CA GLU A 56 -33.60 11.77 6.24
C GLU A 56 -32.90 10.69 7.07
N THR A 57 -33.39 9.45 6.97
CA THR A 57 -32.76 8.28 7.59
C THR A 57 -32.06 7.44 6.53
N PHE A 58 -30.86 6.96 6.84
CA PHE A 58 -30.10 6.03 6.01
C PHE A 58 -29.94 4.68 6.73
N ASP A 59 -30.24 3.60 6.02
CA ASP A 59 -30.33 2.23 6.54
C ASP A 59 -29.67 1.26 5.54
N HIS A 60 -28.39 0.95 5.73
CA HIS A 60 -27.66 -0.03 4.92
C HIS A 60 -26.68 -0.86 5.77
N PHE A 61 -26.83 -2.18 5.83
CA PHE A 61 -26.02 -3.06 6.69
C PHE A 61 -25.79 -2.55 8.13
N SER A 62 -24.55 -2.14 8.46
CA SER A 62 -24.13 -1.60 9.76
C SER A 62 -24.40 -0.09 9.88
N ASP A 63 -24.58 0.62 8.77
CA ASP A 63 -24.83 2.05 8.73
C ASP A 63 -26.30 2.34 9.05
N ARG A 64 -26.53 3.13 10.12
CA ARG A 64 -27.84 3.49 10.64
C ARG A 64 -27.81 4.93 11.14
N TYR A 65 -28.10 5.88 10.26
CA TYR A 65 -27.97 7.30 10.56
C TYR A 65 -29.24 8.09 10.28
N GLN A 66 -29.42 9.20 10.99
CA GLN A 66 -30.34 10.26 10.60
C GLN A 66 -29.58 11.57 10.40
N PHE A 67 -29.88 12.28 9.31
CA PHE A 67 -29.25 13.55 8.96
C PHE A 67 -30.23 14.69 9.24
N VAL A 68 -29.89 15.57 10.18
CA VAL A 68 -30.80 16.62 10.66
C VAL A 68 -30.09 17.96 10.73
N GLN A 69 -30.73 19.02 10.26
CA GLN A 69 -30.31 20.39 10.52
C GLN A 69 -31.06 20.97 11.72
N GLU A 70 -30.31 21.47 12.72
CA GLU A 70 -30.83 22.18 13.89
C GLU A 70 -30.26 23.60 13.95
N GLY A 71 -31.06 24.59 13.53
CA GLY A 71 -30.57 25.97 13.41
C GLY A 71 -29.51 26.08 12.33
N ASP A 72 -28.31 26.52 12.71
CA ASP A 72 -27.12 26.60 11.84
C ASP A 72 -26.25 25.34 11.87
N ARG A 73 -26.62 24.33 12.67
CA ARG A 73 -25.82 23.11 12.85
C ARG A 73 -26.37 21.96 12.01
N TYR A 74 -25.47 21.24 11.38
CA TYR A 74 -25.74 19.98 10.67
C TYR A 74 -25.34 18.81 11.56
N LEU A 75 -26.26 17.89 11.81
CA LEU A 75 -26.12 16.80 12.78
C LEU A 75 -26.25 15.45 12.08
N VAL A 76 -25.37 14.53 12.44
CA VAL A 76 -25.50 13.09 12.16
C VAL A 76 -25.89 12.39 13.44
N VAL A 77 -27.04 11.73 13.43
CA VAL A 77 -27.57 10.96 14.57
C VAL A 77 -27.22 9.49 14.38
N ASP A 78 -26.43 8.93 15.30
CA ASP A 78 -25.99 7.53 15.37
C ASP A 78 -26.52 6.93 16.68
N GLY A 79 -27.65 6.23 16.63
CA GLY A 79 -28.30 5.67 17.81
C GLY A 79 -28.73 6.74 18.82
N GLN A 80 -28.00 6.85 19.95
CA GLN A 80 -28.24 7.87 20.99
C GLN A 80 -27.34 9.09 20.84
N ASP A 81 -26.31 9.01 20.00
CA ASP A 81 -25.36 10.09 19.78
C ASP A 81 -25.90 11.02 18.69
N SER A 82 -25.78 12.33 18.92
CA SER A 82 -26.04 13.36 17.92
C SER A 82 -24.79 14.21 17.78
N ILE A 83 -24.10 14.05 16.65
CA ILE A 83 -22.76 14.60 16.42
C ILE A 83 -22.87 15.69 15.38
N ALA A 84 -22.41 16.89 15.72
CA ALA A 84 -22.35 17.98 14.75
C ALA A 84 -21.22 17.74 13.76
N VAL A 85 -21.53 17.92 12.48
CA VAL A 85 -20.54 17.98 11.41
C VAL A 85 -19.54 19.10 11.73
N ALA A 86 -18.26 18.77 11.75
CA ALA A 86 -17.20 19.76 11.91
C ALA A 86 -16.84 20.40 10.58
N TYR A 87 -16.78 19.60 9.50
CA TYR A 87 -16.41 20.04 8.16
C TYR A 87 -17.12 19.23 7.08
N THR A 88 -17.36 19.86 5.93
CA THR A 88 -17.62 19.15 4.68
C THR A 88 -16.28 18.72 4.07
N PHE A 89 -16.25 17.56 3.42
CA PHE A 89 -15.04 16.96 2.88
C PHE A 89 -15.30 16.41 1.49
N GLY A 90 -14.58 16.93 0.49
CA GLY A 90 -14.93 16.73 -0.92
C GLY A 90 -16.06 17.64 -1.41
N HIS A 91 -16.30 17.60 -2.72
CA HIS A 91 -17.27 18.43 -3.41
C HIS A 91 -18.08 17.65 -4.44
N GLU A 92 -17.52 17.39 -5.62
CA GLU A 92 -18.13 16.60 -6.71
C GLU A 92 -17.18 15.43 -7.08
N PRO A 93 -17.70 14.25 -7.45
CA PRO A 93 -19.12 13.86 -7.51
C PRO A 93 -19.69 13.38 -6.16
N LEU A 94 -18.91 13.48 -5.08
CA LEU A 94 -19.37 13.11 -3.74
C LEU A 94 -18.85 14.05 -2.65
N GLN A 95 -19.66 14.22 -1.60
CA GLN A 95 -19.32 14.96 -0.39
C GLN A 95 -19.50 14.07 0.85
N GLN A 96 -18.42 13.91 1.61
CA GLN A 96 -18.40 13.30 2.93
C GLN A 96 -18.45 14.39 4.03
N TYR A 97 -18.62 13.93 5.26
CA TYR A 97 -18.67 14.80 6.44
C TYR A 97 -17.70 14.32 7.51
N LEU A 98 -16.94 15.26 8.08
CA LEU A 98 -16.02 14.98 9.16
C LEU A 98 -16.71 15.17 10.51
N LEU A 99 -16.70 14.12 11.32
CA LEU A 99 -17.32 14.09 12.63
C LEU A 99 -16.25 14.14 13.73
N PRO A 100 -16.31 15.10 14.67
CA PRO A 100 -15.39 15.14 15.79
C PRO A 100 -15.70 14.01 16.77
N THR A 101 -14.65 13.33 17.21
CA THR A 101 -14.71 12.28 18.24
C THR A 101 -13.72 12.58 19.36
N HIS A 102 -13.61 11.68 20.34
CA HIS A 102 -12.75 11.86 21.50
C HIS A 102 -11.26 12.03 21.10
N GLY A 103 -10.48 12.67 21.96
CA GLY A 103 -9.03 12.80 21.76
C GLY A 103 -8.62 13.69 20.57
N GLY A 104 -9.47 14.60 20.11
CA GLY A 104 -9.14 15.54 19.02
C GLY A 104 -9.21 14.94 17.61
N ARG A 105 -9.77 13.74 17.49
CA ARG A 105 -9.93 13.02 16.22
C ARG A 105 -11.07 13.60 15.40
N LEU A 106 -10.83 13.78 14.11
CA LEU A 106 -11.86 13.97 13.09
C LEU A 106 -11.99 12.67 12.29
N GLN A 107 -13.21 12.16 12.18
CA GLN A 107 -13.50 10.91 11.48
C GLN A 107 -14.31 11.19 10.21
N ALA A 108 -13.87 10.63 9.08
CA ALA A 108 -14.63 10.67 7.84
C ALA A 108 -15.77 9.66 7.89
N LEU A 109 -17.01 10.14 7.76
CA LEU A 109 -18.18 9.28 7.71
C LEU A 109 -18.15 8.39 6.44
N THR A 110 -18.49 7.12 6.59
CA THR A 110 -18.54 6.12 5.51
C THR A 110 -19.79 6.22 4.62
N VAL A 111 -20.71 7.11 4.99
CA VAL A 111 -21.89 7.47 4.20
C VAL A 111 -21.66 8.87 3.63
N ALA A 112 -21.75 8.96 2.31
CA ALA A 112 -21.49 10.17 1.53
C ALA A 112 -22.76 10.61 0.79
N TRP A 113 -22.78 11.87 0.40
CA TRP A 113 -23.78 12.42 -0.51
C TRP A 113 -23.24 12.39 -1.94
N ASP A 114 -23.91 11.67 -2.82
CA ASP A 114 -23.70 11.70 -4.27
C ASP A 114 -24.34 12.99 -4.80
N THR A 115 -23.52 13.89 -5.34
CA THR A 115 -23.99 15.20 -5.80
C THR A 115 -24.67 15.15 -7.16
N ASP A 116 -24.38 14.13 -7.96
CA ASP A 116 -24.91 13.98 -9.31
C ASP A 116 -26.31 13.35 -9.26
N GLU A 117 -26.48 12.33 -8.42
CA GLU A 117 -27.74 11.61 -8.23
C GLU A 117 -28.58 12.16 -7.07
N GLU A 118 -28.04 13.13 -6.32
CA GLU A 118 -28.67 13.77 -5.15
C GLU A 118 -29.19 12.73 -4.12
N LYS A 119 -28.32 11.82 -3.68
CA LYS A 119 -28.68 10.76 -2.74
C LYS A 119 -27.57 10.40 -1.75
N TRP A 120 -27.99 9.92 -0.58
CA TRP A 120 -27.09 9.28 0.38
C TRP A 120 -26.72 7.86 -0.07
N TYR A 121 -25.46 7.50 0.04
CA TYR A 121 -24.98 6.15 -0.25
C TYR A 121 -23.83 5.77 0.70
N SER A 122 -23.63 4.46 0.91
CA SER A 122 -22.49 3.95 1.68
C SER A 122 -21.32 3.70 0.74
N LEU A 123 -20.11 4.09 1.17
CA LEU A 123 -18.86 3.76 0.47
C LEU A 123 -18.59 2.25 0.44
N TYR A 124 -19.22 1.49 1.33
CA TYR A 124 -19.12 0.03 1.43
C TYR A 124 -20.47 -0.63 1.09
N ALA A 125 -20.85 -0.56 -0.18
CA ALA A 125 -22.18 -0.97 -0.64
C ALA A 125 -22.44 -2.49 -0.52
N ASP A 126 -21.40 -3.33 -0.54
CA ASP A 126 -21.53 -4.78 -0.66
C ASP A 126 -21.17 -5.55 0.63
N GLU A 127 -20.70 -4.87 1.68
CA GLU A 127 -20.25 -5.50 2.92
C GLU A 127 -20.58 -4.68 4.18
N PRO A 128 -20.87 -5.35 5.32
CA PRO A 128 -21.07 -4.67 6.58
C PRO A 128 -19.74 -4.22 7.19
N THR A 129 -19.71 -3.01 7.75
CA THR A 129 -18.56 -2.47 8.51
C THR A 129 -18.95 -2.28 9.99
N PRO A 130 -19.16 -3.35 10.76
CA PRO A 130 -19.59 -3.24 12.16
C PRO A 130 -18.54 -2.57 13.04
N GLU A 131 -18.93 -2.12 14.24
CA GLU A 131 -17.97 -1.59 15.23
C GLU A 131 -16.84 -2.59 15.50
N GLY A 132 -15.60 -2.12 15.45
CA GLY A 132 -14.39 -2.93 15.54
C GLY A 132 -13.83 -3.41 14.20
N ASP A 133 -14.55 -3.21 13.09
CA ASP A 133 -14.01 -3.42 11.76
C ASP A 133 -13.04 -2.29 11.37
N ILE A 134 -11.98 -2.61 10.64
CA ILE A 134 -10.96 -1.64 10.22
C ILE A 134 -11.52 -0.56 9.27
N LEU A 135 -12.66 -0.81 8.62
CA LEU A 135 -13.38 0.09 7.71
C LEU A 135 -14.58 0.79 8.36
N HIS A 136 -14.87 0.53 9.64
CA HIS A 136 -15.89 1.28 10.37
C HIS A 136 -15.47 2.75 10.56
N TRP A 137 -16.41 3.70 10.50
CA TRP A 137 -16.09 5.14 10.49
C TRP A 137 -15.36 5.64 11.75
N LYS A 138 -15.50 4.95 12.90
CA LYS A 138 -14.76 5.28 14.13
C LYS A 138 -13.34 4.70 14.18
N SER A 139 -12.95 3.89 13.20
CA SER A 139 -11.66 3.18 13.16
C SER A 139 -10.51 4.05 12.66
N ALA A 140 -9.28 3.64 12.92
CA ALA A 140 -8.08 4.42 12.61
C ALA A 140 -7.90 4.72 11.10
N ASN A 141 -8.40 3.86 10.21
CA ASN A 141 -8.29 4.07 8.77
C ASN A 141 -9.25 5.12 8.20
N LEU A 142 -10.22 5.60 9.00
CA LEU A 142 -11.14 6.68 8.63
C LEU A 142 -10.81 7.98 9.36
N ASN A 143 -9.67 8.02 10.08
CA ASN A 143 -9.21 9.19 10.79
C ASN A 143 -8.58 10.21 9.85
N TRP A 144 -9.23 11.38 9.73
CA TRP A 144 -8.80 12.47 8.86
C TRP A 144 -7.41 13.01 9.25
N ASN A 145 -7.12 13.14 10.55
CA ASN A 145 -5.88 13.77 11.03
C ASN A 145 -4.63 13.09 10.44
N TYR A 146 -4.66 11.77 10.33
CA TYR A 146 -3.58 10.98 9.72
C TYR A 146 -3.79 10.73 8.22
N MET A 147 -4.96 10.21 7.84
CA MET A 147 -5.19 9.67 6.50
C MET A 147 -5.34 10.76 5.43
N CYS A 148 -5.79 11.97 5.81
CA CYS A 148 -6.29 12.96 4.86
C CYS A 148 -5.63 14.34 5.04
N ALA A 149 -5.37 14.77 6.27
CA ALA A 149 -4.98 16.14 6.56
C ALA A 149 -3.73 16.60 5.80
N ASP A 150 -2.76 15.70 5.59
CA ASP A 150 -1.50 16.00 4.89
C ASP A 150 -1.70 16.38 3.42
N CYS A 151 -2.78 15.88 2.79
CA CYS A 151 -3.15 16.21 1.41
C CYS A 151 -4.22 17.31 1.30
N HIS A 152 -5.00 17.52 2.37
CA HIS A 152 -6.21 18.37 2.37
C HIS A 152 -6.07 19.64 3.22
N SER A 153 -4.86 20.02 3.63
CA SER A 153 -4.60 21.26 4.38
C SER A 153 -3.24 21.87 4.05
N THR A 154 -3.06 23.16 4.36
CA THR A 154 -1.79 23.88 4.21
C THR A 154 -1.13 24.08 5.57
N GLY A 155 0.20 23.86 5.64
CA GLY A 155 0.97 24.12 6.87
C GLY A 155 0.60 23.20 8.04
N LEU A 156 0.24 21.95 7.74
CA LEU A 156 -0.20 20.97 8.74
C LEU A 156 0.84 20.73 9.83
N LYS A 157 0.36 20.72 11.07
CA LYS A 157 1.02 20.12 12.23
C LYS A 157 0.07 19.10 12.82
N ARG A 158 0.39 17.81 12.66
CA ARG A 158 -0.51 16.73 13.07
C ARG A 158 -0.74 16.71 14.58
N GLY A 159 0.32 16.94 15.37
CA GLY A 159 0.23 17.08 16.83
C GLY A 159 -0.34 15.82 17.53
N TYR A 160 0.04 14.64 17.06
CA TYR A 160 -0.32 13.39 17.72
C TYR A 160 0.59 13.16 18.94
N GLU A 161 0.02 12.59 20.01
CA GLU A 161 0.73 12.25 21.24
C GLU A 161 0.43 10.81 21.63
N LEU A 162 1.39 9.92 21.35
CA LEU A 162 1.30 8.49 21.61
C LEU A 162 0.97 8.11 23.06
N ALA A 163 1.45 8.87 24.05
CA ALA A 163 1.21 8.53 25.46
C ALA A 163 -0.27 8.66 25.85
N SER A 164 -0.98 9.61 25.23
CA SER A 164 -2.38 9.92 25.51
C SER A 164 -3.34 9.39 24.44
N ASP A 165 -2.82 8.97 23.29
CA ASP A 165 -3.57 8.64 22.08
C ASP A 165 -4.50 9.78 21.65
N THR A 166 -3.95 11.00 21.56
CA THR A 166 -4.73 12.20 21.20
C THR A 166 -4.05 13.04 20.13
N TYR A 167 -4.84 13.87 19.47
CA TYR A 167 -4.44 14.84 18.46
C TYR A 167 -4.69 16.26 18.95
N SER A 168 -3.72 17.14 18.72
CA SER A 168 -3.86 18.59 18.76
C SER A 168 -3.56 19.17 17.37
N THR A 169 -4.20 18.61 16.34
CA THR A 169 -3.92 18.97 14.95
C THR A 169 -4.25 20.42 14.66
N THR A 170 -3.32 21.11 14.00
CA THR A 170 -3.48 22.49 13.53
C THR A 170 -2.99 22.62 12.10
N TRP A 171 -3.51 23.60 11.38
CA TRP A 171 -3.11 23.95 10.01
C TRP A 171 -3.14 25.46 9.87
N GLU A 172 -2.44 25.97 8.85
CA GLU A 172 -2.46 27.39 8.50
C GLU A 172 -3.65 27.71 7.59
N GLU A 173 -3.98 26.81 6.66
CA GLU A 173 -5.22 26.87 5.88
C GLU A 173 -5.91 25.52 5.85
N MET A 174 -7.24 25.55 5.92
CA MET A 174 -8.10 24.37 6.02
C MET A 174 -8.14 23.52 4.75
N THR A 175 -7.59 24.02 3.66
CA THR A 175 -7.74 23.46 2.31
C THR A 175 -6.39 23.44 1.59
N VAL A 176 -6.36 22.99 0.33
CA VAL A 176 -5.15 23.06 -0.50
C VAL A 176 -4.97 24.50 -1.00
N GLY A 177 -4.33 25.33 -0.17
CA GLY A 177 -4.07 26.74 -0.46
C GLY A 177 -2.86 26.99 -1.36
N CYS A 178 -2.61 28.25 -1.72
CA CYS A 178 -1.49 28.64 -2.59
C CYS A 178 -0.15 28.13 -2.04
N GLU A 179 0.04 28.23 -0.73
CA GLU A 179 1.30 27.89 -0.07
C GLU A 179 1.51 26.37 0.05
N ALA A 180 0.49 25.54 -0.16
CA ALA A 180 0.66 24.08 -0.23
C ALA A 180 1.54 23.68 -1.43
N CYS A 181 1.36 24.37 -2.57
CA CYS A 181 2.15 24.14 -3.79
C CYS A 181 3.39 25.03 -3.87
N HIS A 182 3.26 26.31 -3.51
CA HIS A 182 4.34 27.29 -3.68
C HIS A 182 5.29 27.34 -2.48
N GLY A 183 4.86 26.93 -1.30
CA GLY A 183 5.58 27.09 -0.03
C GLY A 183 5.23 28.37 0.73
N PRO A 184 5.83 28.62 1.92
CA PRO A 184 5.45 29.71 2.81
C PRO A 184 5.85 31.09 2.28
N GLY A 185 4.86 31.97 2.10
CA GLY A 185 4.93 33.20 1.31
C GLY A 185 5.57 34.42 1.97
N GLN A 186 5.82 34.39 3.28
CA GLN A 186 6.32 35.58 4.02
C GLN A 186 7.57 36.20 3.37
N ALA A 187 8.55 35.37 3.00
CA ALA A 187 9.78 35.86 2.38
C ALA A 187 9.54 36.45 0.98
N HIS A 188 8.55 35.94 0.24
CA HIS A 188 8.16 36.45 -1.07
C HIS A 188 7.47 37.81 -0.95
N GLU A 189 6.53 37.95 -0.03
CA GLU A 189 5.85 39.22 0.21
C GLU A 189 6.87 40.30 0.62
N GLU A 190 7.76 39.98 1.57
CA GLU A 190 8.82 40.91 1.97
C GLU A 190 9.72 41.31 0.81
N TRP A 191 10.05 40.38 -0.10
CA TRP A 191 10.84 40.68 -1.29
C TRP A 191 10.06 41.59 -2.26
N ALA A 192 8.80 41.27 -2.53
CA ALA A 192 7.94 42.02 -3.43
C ALA A 192 7.71 43.46 -2.93
N GLU A 193 7.52 43.64 -1.62
CA GLU A 193 7.40 44.95 -0.97
C GLU A 193 8.70 45.77 -1.04
N LYS A 194 9.85 45.13 -0.78
CA LYS A 194 11.16 45.79 -0.81
C LYS A 194 11.61 46.15 -2.24
N GLY A 195 11.09 45.45 -3.25
CA GLY A 195 11.37 45.68 -4.67
C GLY A 195 12.85 45.51 -5.06
N THR A 196 13.66 44.89 -4.20
CA THR A 196 15.11 44.69 -4.38
C THR A 196 15.52 43.33 -3.82
N GLY A 197 16.51 42.68 -4.43
CA GLY A 197 16.96 41.33 -4.06
C GLY A 197 16.51 40.24 -5.03
N VAL A 198 16.83 39.00 -4.69
CA VAL A 198 16.42 37.80 -5.44
C VAL A 198 15.13 37.27 -4.83
N ASP A 199 14.13 36.99 -5.66
CA ASP A 199 12.90 36.34 -5.22
C ASP A 199 13.23 35.00 -4.55
N PRO A 200 12.88 34.80 -3.27
CA PRO A 200 13.11 33.52 -2.60
C PRO A 200 12.28 32.38 -3.23
N PHE A 201 11.20 32.69 -3.95
CA PHE A 201 10.35 31.76 -4.69
C PHE A 201 10.86 31.55 -6.12
N PHE A 202 12.13 31.21 -6.29
CA PHE A 202 12.59 30.73 -7.59
C PHE A 202 12.23 29.24 -7.74
N LYS A 203 11.00 28.96 -8.21
CA LYS A 203 10.66 27.64 -8.76
C LYS A 203 9.94 27.78 -10.10
N PRO A 204 10.43 27.14 -11.17
CA PRO A 204 9.80 27.19 -12.47
C PRO A 204 8.59 26.24 -12.47
N VAL A 205 7.40 26.72 -12.14
CA VAL A 205 6.18 26.05 -12.61
C VAL A 205 5.95 26.53 -14.04
N ARG A 206 5.72 25.60 -14.97
CA ARG A 206 5.60 25.92 -16.40
C ARG A 206 4.37 26.80 -16.64
N GLU A 207 4.59 28.09 -16.89
CA GLU A 207 3.49 29.02 -17.20
C GLU A 207 2.98 28.87 -18.64
N SER A 208 3.64 28.07 -19.50
CA SER A 208 3.20 27.91 -20.88
C SER A 208 3.65 26.61 -21.57
N VAL A 209 2.69 25.89 -22.14
CA VAL A 209 2.92 25.00 -23.27
C VAL A 209 2.84 25.84 -24.54
N VAL A 210 3.97 26.40 -24.98
CA VAL A 210 4.07 26.87 -26.37
C VAL A 210 4.52 25.66 -27.20
N PRO A 211 3.71 25.16 -28.16
CA PRO A 211 4.14 24.11 -29.06
C PRO A 211 5.41 24.53 -29.79
N GLY A 212 6.48 23.73 -29.68
CA GLY A 212 7.72 23.94 -30.43
C GLY A 212 8.84 24.73 -29.74
N GLN A 213 8.69 25.17 -28.49
CA GLN A 213 9.82 25.68 -27.71
C GLN A 213 10.36 24.59 -26.76
N GLY A 214 11.59 24.14 -27.06
CA GLY A 214 12.58 23.43 -26.24
C GLY A 214 12.13 22.57 -25.05
N ARG A 215 12.68 21.35 -24.94
CA ARG A 215 12.63 20.54 -23.72
C ARG A 215 13.06 21.41 -22.52
N SER A 216 12.19 21.53 -21.52
CA SER A 216 12.54 22.11 -20.21
C SER A 216 13.75 21.37 -19.63
N SER A 217 14.51 22.03 -18.77
CA SER A 217 15.55 21.32 -18.03
C SER A 217 14.90 20.25 -17.14
N ASN A 218 15.58 19.11 -16.96
CA ASN A 218 15.07 18.01 -16.13
C ASN A 218 14.70 18.46 -14.70
N LEU A 219 15.37 19.50 -14.19
CA LEU A 219 15.10 20.09 -12.87
C LEU A 219 13.69 20.69 -12.74
N VAL A 220 13.17 21.30 -13.82
CA VAL A 220 11.83 21.89 -13.84
C VAL A 220 10.76 20.80 -13.79
N VAL A 221 10.97 19.75 -14.60
CA VAL A 221 10.08 18.58 -14.66
C VAL A 221 10.01 17.89 -13.31
N GLU A 222 11.18 17.61 -12.73
CA GLU A 222 11.27 16.92 -11.43
C GLU A 222 10.62 17.73 -10.30
N ALA A 223 10.84 19.04 -10.26
CA ALA A 223 10.24 19.91 -9.25
C ALA A 223 8.70 19.90 -9.30
N GLU A 224 8.11 19.90 -10.50
CA GLU A 224 6.67 19.88 -10.67
C GLU A 224 6.07 18.52 -10.30
N ILE A 225 6.67 17.42 -10.76
CA ILE A 225 6.21 16.07 -10.39
C ILE A 225 6.29 15.88 -8.88
N ASN A 226 7.36 16.34 -8.22
CA ASN A 226 7.50 16.23 -6.78
C ASN A 226 6.41 16.99 -6.01
N MET A 227 6.02 18.17 -6.52
CA MET A 227 4.96 18.98 -5.95
C MET A 227 3.60 18.27 -6.05
N CYS A 228 3.21 17.80 -7.24
CA CYS A 228 1.91 17.14 -7.44
C CYS A 228 1.85 15.77 -6.76
N ALA A 229 2.93 14.98 -6.83
CA ALA A 229 3.00 13.64 -6.23
C ALA A 229 2.93 13.68 -4.70
N SER A 230 3.22 14.83 -4.09
CA SER A 230 3.00 15.03 -2.67
C SER A 230 1.53 14.86 -2.27
N CYS A 231 0.54 14.91 -3.15
CA CYS A 231 -0.84 14.52 -2.80
C CYS A 231 -1.39 13.45 -3.74
N HIS A 232 -1.05 13.51 -5.03
CA HIS A 232 -1.57 12.60 -6.06
C HIS A 232 -0.80 11.28 -6.16
N ALA A 233 -0.43 10.70 -5.02
CA ALA A 233 0.24 9.41 -4.92
C ALA A 233 -0.23 8.67 -3.67
N ARG A 234 -0.39 7.35 -3.75
CA ARG A 234 -0.47 6.52 -2.54
C ARG A 234 0.93 6.39 -1.94
N ARG A 235 1.10 6.88 -0.72
CA ARG A 235 2.41 7.11 -0.11
C ARG A 235 2.37 7.08 1.42
N VAL A 236 3.53 6.85 2.03
CA VAL A 236 3.74 6.98 3.49
C VAL A 236 4.73 8.13 3.74
N PRO A 237 4.47 9.06 4.67
CA PRO A 237 5.44 10.10 5.03
C PRO A 237 6.65 9.50 5.76
N LEU A 238 7.83 10.02 5.43
CA LEU A 238 9.13 9.65 6.01
C LEU A 238 9.65 10.69 7.01
N ASP A 239 8.87 11.73 7.28
CA ASP A 239 9.23 12.85 8.16
C ASP A 239 7.93 13.59 8.58
N GLU A 240 7.92 14.23 9.74
CA GLU A 240 6.75 14.89 10.33
C GLU A 240 6.45 16.25 9.69
N ALA A 241 7.46 17.11 9.48
CA ALA A 241 7.21 18.53 9.16
C ALA A 241 7.28 18.84 7.66
N PRO A 242 6.25 19.48 7.04
CA PRO A 242 6.28 19.78 5.61
C PRO A 242 7.47 20.69 5.27
N VAL A 243 8.41 20.17 4.48
CA VAL A 243 9.52 20.94 3.91
C VAL A 243 9.24 21.18 2.43
N HIS A 244 8.64 22.35 2.14
CA HIS A 244 8.48 22.80 0.76
C HIS A 244 9.86 22.91 0.10
N GLY A 245 10.01 22.39 -1.11
CA GLY A 245 11.33 22.34 -1.75
C GLY A 245 11.93 20.95 -1.86
N ALA A 246 11.63 20.06 -0.91
CA ALA A 246 12.25 18.75 -0.83
C ALA A 246 11.87 17.85 -2.01
N ALA A 247 12.77 16.92 -2.36
CA ALA A 247 12.46 15.89 -3.32
C ALA A 247 11.38 14.95 -2.77
N PHE A 248 10.45 14.51 -3.63
CA PHE A 248 9.31 13.69 -3.22
C PHE A 248 9.75 12.41 -2.50
N LEU A 249 10.74 11.72 -3.03
CA LEU A 249 11.26 10.46 -2.47
C LEU A 249 12.16 10.65 -1.23
N ASP A 250 12.45 11.89 -0.85
CA ASP A 250 13.08 12.21 0.43
C ASP A 250 12.06 12.46 1.55
N ARG A 251 10.80 12.69 1.17
CA ARG A 251 9.69 13.01 2.07
C ARG A 251 8.70 11.86 2.18
N TYR A 252 8.57 11.05 1.14
CA TYR A 252 7.55 10.04 1.03
C TYR A 252 8.08 8.73 0.42
N ALA A 253 7.56 7.62 0.93
CA ALA A 253 7.70 6.30 0.32
C ALA A 253 6.42 6.01 -0.49
N PRO A 254 6.42 6.16 -1.83
CA PRO A 254 5.27 5.79 -2.65
C PRO A 254 5.09 4.27 -2.72
N SER A 255 3.87 3.81 -2.93
CA SER A 255 3.64 2.40 -3.29
C SER A 255 4.29 2.08 -4.65
N LEU A 256 4.73 0.83 -4.81
CA LEU A 256 5.06 0.30 -6.13
C LEU A 256 3.74 -0.13 -6.83
N LEU A 257 3.83 -0.84 -7.96
CA LEU A 257 2.67 -1.47 -8.60
C LEU A 257 2.29 -2.77 -7.86
N ASP A 258 1.93 -2.60 -6.58
CA ASP A 258 1.68 -3.67 -5.64
C ASP A 258 0.32 -4.37 -5.93
N GLU A 259 0.18 -5.62 -5.50
CA GLU A 259 -1.05 -6.39 -5.69
C GLU A 259 -2.22 -5.77 -4.93
N GLY A 260 -3.43 -5.94 -5.45
CA GLY A 260 -4.63 -5.30 -4.88
C GLY A 260 -4.76 -3.84 -5.29
N LEU A 261 -3.65 -3.10 -5.36
CA LEU A 261 -3.61 -1.69 -5.76
C LEU A 261 -3.63 -1.48 -7.28
N TYR A 262 -2.96 -2.37 -8.03
CA TYR A 262 -2.90 -2.36 -9.49
C TYR A 262 -3.27 -3.72 -10.07
N TYR A 263 -3.80 -3.72 -11.29
CA TYR A 263 -3.89 -4.92 -12.12
C TYR A 263 -2.49 -5.36 -12.57
N ALA A 264 -2.33 -6.64 -12.91
CA ALA A 264 -1.04 -7.22 -13.30
C ALA A 264 -0.44 -6.60 -14.59
N ASP A 265 -1.24 -5.89 -15.38
CA ASP A 265 -0.78 -5.15 -16.55
C ASP A 265 -0.39 -3.69 -16.24
N GLY A 266 -0.54 -3.24 -14.98
CA GLY A 266 -0.17 -1.91 -14.48
C GLY A 266 -1.31 -0.89 -14.44
N GLN A 267 -2.54 -1.28 -14.84
CA GLN A 267 -3.72 -0.41 -14.69
C GLN A 267 -4.08 -0.21 -13.21
N ILE A 268 -4.61 0.97 -12.89
CA ILE A 268 -5.18 1.28 -11.57
C ILE A 268 -6.29 0.28 -11.23
N ARG A 269 -6.31 -0.22 -9.98
CA ARG A 269 -7.38 -1.09 -9.45
C ARG A 269 -8.06 -0.51 -8.21
N ASP A 270 -7.29 0.13 -7.34
CA ASP A 270 -7.76 0.74 -6.09
C ASP A 270 -7.28 2.20 -6.02
N GLU A 271 -7.53 2.93 -4.93
CA GLU A 271 -7.05 4.30 -4.76
C GLU A 271 -5.54 4.37 -4.58
N VAL A 272 -4.91 4.57 -5.73
CA VAL A 272 -3.48 4.81 -5.92
C VAL A 272 -3.19 6.20 -6.47
N TYR A 273 -4.25 7.00 -6.65
CA TYR A 273 -4.23 8.31 -7.30
C TYR A 273 -3.63 8.20 -8.71
N VAL A 274 -2.72 9.09 -9.12
CA VAL A 274 -2.21 9.12 -10.51
C VAL A 274 -0.71 8.98 -10.65
N TYR A 275 0.11 9.26 -9.62
CA TYR A 275 1.58 9.22 -9.72
C TYR A 275 2.11 7.90 -10.27
N GLY A 276 1.73 6.77 -9.67
CA GLY A 276 2.25 5.46 -10.06
C GLY A 276 1.82 5.04 -11.47
N SER A 277 0.63 5.45 -11.93
CA SER A 277 0.21 5.27 -13.32
C SER A 277 0.98 6.22 -14.26
N PHE A 278 1.12 7.49 -13.90
CA PHE A 278 1.81 8.51 -14.70
C PHE A 278 3.27 8.17 -14.96
N VAL A 279 4.02 7.77 -13.92
CA VAL A 279 5.44 7.42 -14.07
C VAL A 279 5.69 6.13 -14.85
N GLN A 280 4.65 5.31 -15.10
CA GLN A 280 4.74 4.21 -16.07
C GLN A 280 4.74 4.70 -17.52
N SER A 281 4.18 5.88 -17.78
CA SER A 281 3.90 6.35 -19.13
C SER A 281 5.16 6.74 -19.91
N LYS A 282 5.05 6.63 -21.24
CA LYS A 282 6.06 7.19 -22.16
C LYS A 282 6.10 8.72 -22.11
N MET A 283 5.01 9.35 -21.68
CA MET A 283 4.91 10.80 -21.52
C MET A 283 5.82 11.29 -20.39
N ALA A 284 5.75 10.64 -19.22
CA ALA A 284 6.64 10.94 -18.10
C ALA A 284 8.12 10.72 -18.48
N GLN A 285 8.44 9.61 -19.16
CA GLN A 285 9.79 9.35 -19.68
C GLN A 285 10.27 10.40 -20.70
N SER A 286 9.34 11.09 -21.37
CA SER A 286 9.61 12.15 -22.34
C SER A 286 9.66 13.55 -21.72
N GLY A 287 9.44 13.68 -20.41
CA GLY A 287 9.49 14.94 -19.68
C GLY A 287 8.20 15.77 -19.73
N VAL A 288 7.06 15.14 -20.06
CA VAL A 288 5.73 15.76 -19.89
C VAL A 288 5.42 15.89 -18.40
N THR A 289 4.73 16.96 -18.00
CA THR A 289 4.31 17.19 -16.61
C THR A 289 2.80 17.34 -16.48
N CYS A 290 2.29 17.42 -15.24
CA CYS A 290 0.87 17.56 -14.95
C CYS A 290 0.29 18.84 -15.58
N SER A 291 1.04 19.95 -15.49
CA SER A 291 0.65 21.26 -15.99
C SER A 291 0.73 21.41 -17.51
N ASP A 292 1.25 20.40 -18.22
CA ASP A 292 1.09 20.31 -19.67
C ASP A 292 -0.37 20.02 -20.06
N CYS A 293 -1.09 19.33 -19.18
CA CYS A 293 -2.48 18.92 -19.41
C CYS A 293 -3.49 19.67 -18.55
N HIS A 294 -3.11 20.02 -17.31
CA HIS A 294 -3.96 20.69 -16.33
C HIS A 294 -3.55 22.14 -16.10
N ASP A 295 -4.52 23.00 -15.86
CA ASP A 295 -4.26 24.31 -15.27
C ASP A 295 -4.21 24.16 -13.73
N PRO A 296 -3.07 24.44 -13.09
CA PRO A 296 -2.86 24.12 -11.68
C PRO A 296 -3.70 24.97 -10.72
N HIS A 297 -4.23 26.11 -11.17
CA HIS A 297 -5.06 26.98 -10.33
C HIS A 297 -6.52 26.55 -10.39
N SER A 298 -7.08 26.32 -11.58
CA SER A 298 -8.47 25.87 -11.71
C SER A 298 -8.67 24.38 -11.45
N GLY A 299 -7.60 23.57 -11.53
CA GLY A 299 -7.66 22.11 -11.53
C GLY A 299 -8.19 21.49 -12.84
N LYS A 300 -8.65 22.32 -13.79
CA LYS A 300 -9.29 21.87 -15.03
C LYS A 300 -8.26 21.52 -16.10
N ARG A 301 -8.70 20.77 -17.12
CA ARG A 301 -7.91 20.53 -18.32
C ARG A 301 -7.67 21.84 -19.07
N ARG A 302 -6.49 21.99 -19.68
CA ARG A 302 -6.16 23.16 -20.51
C ARG A 302 -6.94 23.20 -21.81
N LEU A 303 -7.23 22.03 -22.37
CA LEU A 303 -8.00 21.83 -23.59
C LEU A 303 -8.96 20.66 -23.39
N GLU A 304 -10.11 20.72 -24.07
CA GLU A 304 -11.15 19.71 -23.98
C GLU A 304 -11.02 18.65 -25.09
N GLY A 305 -11.43 17.43 -24.78
CA GLY A 305 -11.46 16.30 -25.71
C GLY A 305 -10.11 16.01 -26.38
N ASN A 306 -10.15 15.58 -27.64
CA ASN A 306 -8.94 15.16 -28.37
C ASN A 306 -7.93 16.32 -28.58
N ALA A 307 -8.38 17.57 -28.52
CA ALA A 307 -7.50 18.74 -28.68
C ALA A 307 -6.35 18.76 -27.65
N LEU A 308 -6.58 18.21 -26.45
CA LEU A 308 -5.55 18.06 -25.42
C LEU A 308 -4.38 17.20 -25.92
N CYS A 309 -4.69 15.98 -26.37
CA CYS A 309 -3.70 15.03 -26.91
C CYS A 309 -3.05 15.57 -28.19
N GLN A 310 -3.82 16.28 -29.02
CA GLN A 310 -3.38 16.82 -30.30
C GLN A 310 -2.36 17.95 -30.20
N SER A 311 -2.16 18.51 -29.00
CA SER A 311 -1.08 19.45 -28.71
C SER A 311 0.31 18.85 -29.02
N CYS A 312 0.43 17.52 -28.94
CA CYS A 312 1.65 16.78 -29.24
C CYS A 312 1.44 15.68 -30.29
N HIS A 313 0.26 15.04 -30.33
CA HIS A 313 -0.06 13.94 -31.25
C HIS A 313 -0.72 14.46 -32.53
N VAL A 314 -0.01 14.40 -33.66
CA VAL A 314 -0.49 14.96 -34.92
C VAL A 314 -1.86 14.37 -35.33
N PRO A 315 -2.93 15.19 -35.46
CA PRO A 315 -4.28 14.72 -35.74
C PRO A 315 -4.36 13.84 -37.01
N ALA A 316 -3.65 14.22 -38.07
CA ALA A 316 -3.63 13.48 -39.33
C ALA A 316 -3.12 12.02 -39.21
N SER A 317 -2.43 11.69 -38.12
CA SER A 317 -1.97 10.33 -37.84
C SER A 317 -2.82 9.62 -36.78
N TYR A 318 -3.27 10.35 -35.75
CA TYR A 318 -3.88 9.76 -34.55
C TYR A 318 -5.38 10.01 -34.43
N ASP A 319 -5.89 11.18 -34.83
CA ASP A 319 -7.32 11.50 -34.77
C ASP A 319 -8.00 11.18 -36.11
N THR A 320 -7.94 9.90 -36.48
CA THR A 320 -8.52 9.40 -37.74
C THR A 320 -9.41 8.20 -37.47
N ALA A 321 -10.45 7.99 -38.29
CA ALA A 321 -11.32 6.81 -38.17
C ALA A 321 -10.54 5.48 -38.27
N ALA A 322 -9.41 5.45 -38.99
CA ALA A 322 -8.55 4.28 -39.08
C ALA A 322 -7.83 3.95 -37.77
N HIS A 323 -7.46 4.97 -36.98
CA HIS A 323 -6.83 4.78 -35.67
C HIS A 323 -7.86 4.63 -34.55
N GLY A 324 -8.83 5.53 -34.49
CA GLY A 324 -9.86 5.55 -33.45
C GLY A 324 -10.88 4.42 -33.57
N LEU A 325 -11.00 3.79 -34.75
CA LEU A 325 -11.89 2.66 -35.04
C LEU A 325 -13.38 2.93 -34.80
N HIS A 326 -13.75 4.19 -34.57
CA HIS A 326 -15.10 4.66 -34.30
C HIS A 326 -15.42 5.85 -35.21
N GLU A 327 -16.72 6.15 -35.33
CA GLU A 327 -17.17 7.35 -36.03
C GLU A 327 -16.54 8.59 -35.38
N PRO A 328 -16.01 9.55 -36.18
CA PRO A 328 -15.50 10.81 -35.65
C PRO A 328 -16.51 11.51 -34.75
N ASP A 329 -16.01 12.23 -33.73
CA ASP A 329 -16.81 12.97 -32.75
C ASP A 329 -17.72 12.11 -31.83
N SER A 330 -17.70 10.79 -31.95
CA SER A 330 -18.37 9.92 -30.97
C SER A 330 -17.62 9.90 -29.63
N PRO A 331 -18.29 9.67 -28.48
CA PRO A 331 -17.61 9.51 -27.20
C PRO A 331 -16.53 8.40 -27.21
N ALA A 332 -16.72 7.36 -28.01
CA ALA A 332 -15.77 6.27 -28.18
C ALA A 332 -14.55 6.65 -29.04
N ALA A 333 -14.63 7.71 -29.85
CA ALA A 333 -13.51 8.22 -30.64
C ALA A 333 -12.60 9.17 -29.84
N LEU A 334 -12.93 9.48 -28.58
CA LEU A 334 -12.05 10.28 -27.73
C LEU A 334 -10.79 9.48 -27.37
N CYS A 335 -9.63 10.14 -27.44
CA CYS A 335 -8.35 9.51 -27.09
C CYS A 335 -8.36 8.95 -25.66
N GLU A 336 -8.95 9.69 -24.72
CA GLU A 336 -9.05 9.30 -23.31
C GLU A 336 -9.93 8.06 -23.09
N SER A 337 -10.92 7.81 -23.94
CA SER A 337 -11.81 6.64 -23.80
C SER A 337 -11.08 5.31 -23.94
N CYS A 338 -10.00 5.27 -24.74
CA CYS A 338 -9.20 4.06 -24.95
C CYS A 338 -7.87 4.10 -24.18
N HIS A 339 -7.22 5.26 -24.13
CA HIS A 339 -5.88 5.38 -23.55
C HIS A 339 -5.86 5.71 -22.06
N MET A 340 -6.99 6.17 -21.51
CA MET A 340 -7.13 6.53 -20.10
C MET A 340 -8.40 5.89 -19.51
N PRO A 341 -8.43 4.54 -19.42
CA PRO A 341 -9.57 3.80 -18.85
C PRO A 341 -9.95 4.34 -17.48
N GLN A 342 -11.24 4.28 -17.16
CA GLN A 342 -11.76 4.72 -15.87
C GLN A 342 -11.89 3.55 -14.90
N THR A 343 -11.65 3.83 -13.63
CA THR A 343 -11.99 2.96 -12.51
C THR A 343 -12.81 3.76 -11.53
N THR A 344 -14.00 3.27 -11.17
CA THR A 344 -14.85 3.91 -10.17
C THR A 344 -14.28 3.67 -8.78
N TYR A 345 -14.06 4.75 -8.05
CA TYR A 345 -13.63 4.76 -6.67
C TYR A 345 -14.72 5.34 -5.78
N MET A 346 -14.71 5.01 -4.48
CA MET A 346 -15.70 5.52 -3.51
C MET A 346 -17.16 5.41 -4.00
N GLY A 347 -17.48 4.37 -4.78
CA GLY A 347 -18.81 4.10 -5.32
C GLY A 347 -19.23 4.92 -6.53
N VAL A 348 -18.85 6.20 -6.64
CA VAL A 348 -19.36 7.13 -7.67
C VAL A 348 -18.30 8.01 -8.36
N ASP A 349 -17.04 7.97 -7.92
CA ASP A 349 -15.96 8.81 -8.45
C ASP A 349 -15.20 8.07 -9.56
N GLU A 350 -15.50 8.36 -10.82
CA GLU A 350 -14.81 7.79 -11.96
C GLU A 350 -13.43 8.44 -12.18
N ARG A 351 -12.35 7.68 -11.93
CA ARG A 351 -10.98 8.18 -12.07
C ARG A 351 -10.29 7.60 -13.28
N ARG A 352 -9.68 8.47 -14.10
CA ARG A 352 -8.92 8.08 -15.29
C ARG A 352 -7.50 7.61 -14.97
N ASP A 353 -7.10 6.50 -15.56
CA ASP A 353 -5.72 6.00 -15.51
C ASP A 353 -4.77 6.91 -16.33
N HIS A 354 -3.64 7.30 -15.73
CA HIS A 354 -2.65 8.21 -16.34
C HIS A 354 -1.42 7.48 -16.91
N ARG A 355 -1.48 6.17 -17.14
CA ARG A 355 -0.42 5.42 -17.83
C ARG A 355 -0.41 5.66 -19.34
N PHE A 356 -1.53 6.14 -19.90
CA PHE A 356 -1.75 6.37 -21.34
C PHE A 356 -1.47 5.12 -22.20
N GLY A 357 -1.92 3.96 -21.71
CA GLY A 357 -1.60 2.66 -22.28
C GLY A 357 -2.24 2.44 -23.64
N ILE A 358 -1.62 1.64 -24.51
CA ILE A 358 -2.27 1.15 -25.73
C ILE A 358 -3.17 -0.03 -25.31
N PRO A 359 -4.46 -0.06 -25.71
CA PRO A 359 -5.35 -1.18 -25.40
C PRO A 359 -4.76 -2.53 -25.84
N ASP A 360 -4.85 -3.54 -24.97
CA ASP A 360 -4.38 -4.89 -25.24
C ASP A 360 -5.39 -5.93 -24.76
N PRO A 361 -6.45 -6.19 -25.57
CA PRO A 361 -7.53 -7.10 -25.19
C PRO A 361 -7.08 -8.51 -24.83
N ILE A 362 -6.08 -9.04 -25.55
CA ILE A 362 -5.56 -10.39 -25.29
C ILE A 362 -4.88 -10.44 -23.92
N ARG A 363 -4.04 -9.45 -23.62
CA ARG A 363 -3.36 -9.38 -22.32
C ARG A 363 -4.34 -9.13 -21.18
N SER A 364 -5.28 -8.21 -21.35
CA SER A 364 -6.31 -7.93 -20.34
C SER A 364 -7.11 -9.19 -19.99
N ALA A 365 -7.58 -9.93 -21.01
CA ALA A 365 -8.31 -11.17 -20.79
C ALA A 365 -7.48 -12.26 -20.09
N LYS A 366 -6.18 -12.36 -20.39
CA LYS A 366 -5.28 -13.33 -19.75
C LYS A 366 -4.96 -12.99 -18.30
N LEU A 367 -4.91 -11.70 -17.96
CA LEU A 367 -4.55 -11.21 -16.64
C LEU A 367 -5.77 -10.86 -15.76
N GLY A 368 -6.98 -10.95 -16.29
CA GLY A 368 -8.19 -10.48 -15.61
C GLY A 368 -8.19 -8.97 -15.36
N ALA A 369 -7.51 -8.20 -16.20
CA ALA A 369 -7.49 -6.74 -16.15
C ALA A 369 -8.64 -6.14 -16.98
N PRO A 370 -9.04 -4.88 -16.73
CA PRO A 370 -10.04 -4.18 -17.54
C PRO A 370 -9.64 -4.11 -19.02
N ASP A 371 -10.64 -4.15 -19.89
CA ASP A 371 -10.49 -4.10 -21.35
C ASP A 371 -11.48 -3.08 -21.92
N VAL A 372 -10.94 -1.92 -22.28
CA VAL A 372 -11.69 -0.77 -22.80
C VAL A 372 -12.57 -1.08 -24.02
N CYS A 373 -12.20 -2.08 -24.83
CA CYS A 373 -13.03 -2.49 -25.95
C CYS A 373 -14.21 -3.33 -25.46
N LYS A 374 -13.95 -4.25 -24.54
CA LYS A 374 -14.92 -5.21 -24.01
C LYS A 374 -15.93 -4.57 -23.04
N ASP A 375 -15.56 -3.50 -22.37
CA ASP A 375 -16.44 -2.73 -21.49
C ASP A 375 -17.66 -2.20 -22.27
N CYS A 376 -17.46 -1.77 -23.53
CA CYS A 376 -18.55 -1.38 -24.44
C CYS A 376 -19.05 -2.54 -25.33
N HIS A 377 -18.21 -3.54 -25.61
CA HIS A 377 -18.54 -4.67 -26.50
C HIS A 377 -18.57 -6.01 -25.74
N THR A 378 -19.52 -6.13 -24.80
CA THR A 378 -19.65 -7.26 -23.87
C THR A 378 -19.84 -8.62 -24.56
N ASP A 379 -20.44 -8.66 -25.76
CA ASP A 379 -20.74 -9.89 -26.51
C ASP A 379 -19.62 -10.35 -27.48
N ARG A 380 -18.50 -9.61 -27.54
CA ARG A 380 -17.38 -9.93 -28.45
C ARG A 380 -16.25 -10.66 -27.74
N SER A 381 -15.38 -11.35 -28.49
CA SER A 381 -14.20 -11.97 -27.89
C SER A 381 -13.01 -11.00 -27.83
N PRO A 382 -12.03 -11.22 -26.93
CA PRO A 382 -10.78 -10.46 -26.94
C PRO A 382 -10.04 -10.54 -28.29
N GLU A 383 -10.09 -11.69 -28.96
CA GLU A 383 -9.49 -11.89 -30.29
C GLU A 383 -10.18 -11.04 -31.37
N TRP A 384 -11.51 -10.85 -31.25
CA TRP A 384 -12.23 -9.93 -32.13
C TRP A 384 -11.72 -8.50 -31.93
N ALA A 385 -11.58 -8.03 -30.69
CA ALA A 385 -11.10 -6.68 -30.42
C ALA A 385 -9.65 -6.49 -30.91
N ALA A 386 -8.79 -7.45 -30.60
CA ALA A 386 -7.40 -7.46 -31.03
C ALA A 386 -7.24 -7.49 -32.56
N SER A 387 -8.19 -8.04 -33.31
CA SER A 387 -8.12 -8.11 -34.78
C SER A 387 -8.15 -6.74 -35.48
N PHE A 388 -8.59 -5.68 -34.79
CA PHE A 388 -8.59 -4.31 -35.30
C PHE A 388 -7.31 -3.54 -34.96
N LEU A 389 -6.46 -4.06 -34.07
CA LEU A 389 -5.22 -3.40 -33.68
C LEU A 389 -4.11 -3.72 -34.68
N GLU A 390 -3.27 -2.73 -35.00
CA GLU A 390 -2.16 -2.92 -35.96
C GLU A 390 -1.12 -3.94 -35.48
N ARG A 391 -0.97 -4.09 -34.16
CA ARG A 391 0.01 -4.97 -33.51
C ARG A 391 -0.63 -5.70 -32.34
N PRO A 392 -1.46 -6.71 -32.59
CA PRO A 392 -2.06 -7.49 -31.51
C PRO A 392 -0.96 -8.22 -30.74
N THR A 393 -1.06 -8.18 -29.41
CA THR A 393 -0.10 -8.87 -28.54
C THR A 393 -0.16 -10.38 -28.78
N GLN A 394 1.01 -10.96 -28.97
CA GLN A 394 1.17 -12.41 -28.93
C GLN A 394 1.45 -12.81 -27.48
N TRP A 395 0.44 -13.33 -26.79
CA TRP A 395 0.62 -13.89 -25.45
C TRP A 395 1.67 -15.00 -25.47
N ARG A 396 2.57 -14.98 -24.50
CA ARG A 396 3.58 -16.01 -24.30
C ARG A 396 3.32 -16.68 -22.97
N GLU A 397 3.19 -18.00 -23.00
CA GLU A 397 3.21 -18.79 -21.76
C GLU A 397 4.66 -18.81 -21.26
N GLU A 398 4.91 -18.04 -20.20
CA GLU A 398 6.22 -17.88 -19.56
C GLU A 398 6.03 -17.94 -18.05
N SER A 399 7.02 -18.50 -17.36
CA SER A 399 7.07 -18.46 -15.90
C SER A 399 7.16 -17.01 -15.40
N VAL A 400 6.73 -16.80 -14.14
CA VAL A 400 6.82 -15.48 -13.50
C VAL A 400 8.25 -14.93 -13.53
N LEU A 401 9.25 -15.79 -13.27
CA LEU A 401 10.65 -15.41 -13.29
C LEU A 401 11.14 -14.96 -14.68
N GLU A 402 10.74 -15.65 -15.75
CA GLU A 402 11.06 -15.24 -17.12
C GLU A 402 10.44 -13.87 -17.46
N GLN A 403 9.21 -13.63 -17.00
CA GLN A 403 8.54 -12.34 -17.19
C GLN A 403 9.24 -11.21 -16.43
N ILE A 404 9.68 -11.46 -15.19
CA ILE A 404 10.45 -10.48 -14.40
C ILE A 404 11.78 -10.18 -15.09
N ALA A 405 12.53 -11.22 -15.48
CA ALA A 405 13.82 -11.07 -16.16
C ALA A 405 13.70 -10.25 -17.45
N ARG A 406 12.68 -10.52 -18.27
CA ARG A 406 12.39 -9.75 -19.50
C ARG A 406 12.03 -8.30 -19.18
N THR A 407 11.15 -8.06 -18.20
CA THR A 407 10.71 -6.71 -17.82
C THR A 407 11.87 -5.87 -17.31
N PHE A 408 12.74 -6.47 -16.49
CA PHE A 408 13.93 -5.79 -15.98
C PHE A 408 14.95 -5.46 -17.09
N ALA A 409 15.17 -6.39 -18.03
CA ALA A 409 16.09 -6.20 -19.14
C ALA A 409 15.60 -5.23 -20.23
N ASP A 410 14.29 -4.99 -20.33
CA ASP A 410 13.70 -4.12 -21.34
C ASP A 410 13.90 -2.64 -20.99
N SER A 411 14.71 -1.93 -21.79
CA SER A 411 15.00 -0.50 -21.59
C SER A 411 13.81 0.42 -21.86
N THR A 412 12.73 -0.09 -22.45
CA THR A 412 11.50 0.68 -22.69
C THR A 412 10.54 0.66 -21.51
N GLN A 413 10.76 -0.24 -20.53
CA GLN A 413 9.96 -0.29 -19.31
C GLN A 413 10.34 0.84 -18.35
N SER A 414 9.32 1.38 -17.68
CA SER A 414 9.52 2.40 -16.66
C SER A 414 10.26 1.85 -15.44
N ASN A 415 10.91 2.74 -14.70
CA ASN A 415 11.63 2.35 -13.49
C ASN A 415 10.70 1.79 -12.40
N ILE A 416 9.47 2.32 -12.27
CA ILE A 416 8.49 1.79 -11.31
C ILE A 416 8.04 0.39 -11.72
N THR A 417 7.83 0.12 -13.01
CA THR A 417 7.49 -1.21 -13.51
C THR A 417 8.60 -2.21 -13.22
N LYS A 418 9.87 -1.82 -13.45
CA LYS A 418 11.04 -2.66 -13.14
C LYS A 418 11.18 -2.94 -11.64
N GLY A 419 11.07 -1.90 -10.81
CA GLY A 419 11.08 -2.04 -9.35
C GLY A 419 9.97 -2.96 -8.84
N SER A 420 8.77 -2.81 -9.39
CA SER A 420 7.62 -3.67 -9.04
C SER A 420 7.84 -5.11 -9.48
N ALA A 421 8.43 -5.35 -10.65
CA ALA A 421 8.79 -6.69 -11.09
C ALA A 421 9.84 -7.33 -10.16
N LEU A 422 10.85 -6.57 -9.72
CA LEU A 422 11.86 -7.05 -8.79
C LEU A 422 11.27 -7.40 -7.41
N SER A 423 10.32 -6.63 -6.88
CA SER A 423 9.73 -6.91 -5.56
C SER A 423 8.99 -8.25 -5.50
N ARG A 424 8.45 -8.71 -6.65
CA ARG A 424 7.80 -10.04 -6.79
C ARG A 424 8.73 -11.22 -6.62
N LEU A 425 10.05 -11.02 -6.74
CA LEU A 425 11.04 -12.07 -6.49
C LEU A 425 11.00 -12.57 -5.04
N SER A 426 10.45 -11.79 -4.09
CA SER A 426 10.24 -12.23 -2.70
C SER A 426 9.47 -13.55 -2.57
N ALA A 427 8.60 -13.88 -3.54
CA ALA A 427 7.83 -15.11 -3.55
C ALA A 427 8.62 -16.34 -4.04
N GLN A 428 9.80 -16.17 -4.64
CA GLN A 428 10.60 -17.25 -5.23
C GLN A 428 12.07 -17.13 -4.85
N LEU A 429 12.58 -18.10 -4.09
CA LEU A 429 13.98 -18.15 -3.69
C LEU A 429 14.75 -19.14 -4.56
N ASP A 430 15.43 -18.62 -5.59
CA ASP A 430 16.32 -19.37 -6.47
C ASP A 430 17.53 -18.53 -6.94
N PRO A 431 18.59 -19.14 -7.51
CA PRO A 431 19.81 -18.42 -7.88
C PRO A 431 19.61 -17.29 -8.89
N GLU A 432 18.67 -17.43 -9.83
CA GLU A 432 18.40 -16.40 -10.84
C GLU A 432 17.61 -15.24 -10.24
N SER A 433 16.65 -15.52 -9.36
CA SER A 433 15.97 -14.49 -8.56
C SER A 433 16.96 -13.66 -7.74
N ILE A 434 17.90 -14.30 -7.04
CA ILE A 434 18.97 -13.59 -6.30
C ILE A 434 19.82 -12.75 -7.24
N ARG A 435 20.18 -13.28 -8.42
CA ARG A 435 20.99 -12.56 -9.42
C ARG A 435 20.29 -11.30 -9.91
N LEU A 436 19.00 -11.36 -10.22
CA LEU A 436 18.20 -10.22 -10.67
C LEU A 436 18.07 -9.17 -9.56
N ALA A 437 17.76 -9.58 -8.33
CA ALA A 437 17.71 -8.67 -7.18
C ALA A 437 19.05 -7.97 -6.95
N MET A 438 20.18 -8.68 -7.04
CA MET A 438 21.52 -8.09 -6.94
C MET A 438 21.80 -7.03 -8.01
N LEU A 439 21.31 -7.22 -9.24
CA LEU A 439 21.42 -6.20 -10.29
C LEU A 439 20.53 -4.99 -9.99
N GLY A 440 19.32 -5.20 -9.45
CA GLY A 440 18.42 -4.13 -9.04
C GLY A 440 19.01 -3.24 -7.93
N LEU A 441 19.77 -3.81 -6.98
CA LEU A 441 20.49 -3.04 -5.95
C LEU A 441 21.56 -2.09 -6.54
N GLN A 442 22.04 -2.36 -7.76
CA GLN A 442 23.05 -1.56 -8.46
C GLN A 442 22.46 -0.60 -9.51
N ALA A 443 21.12 -0.61 -9.69
CA ALA A 443 20.46 0.28 -10.64
C ALA A 443 20.60 1.74 -10.20
N ASP A 444 20.43 2.69 -11.13
CA ASP A 444 20.44 4.12 -10.79
C ASP A 444 19.10 4.54 -10.14
N SER A 445 18.00 3.90 -10.51
CA SER A 445 16.67 4.29 -10.06
C SER A 445 16.37 3.88 -8.62
N PRO A 446 15.81 4.79 -7.79
CA PRO A 446 15.29 4.44 -6.46
C PRO A 446 14.25 3.32 -6.49
N HIS A 447 13.35 3.31 -7.48
CA HIS A 447 12.28 2.30 -7.58
C HIS A 447 12.85 0.89 -7.77
N GLU A 448 13.88 0.74 -8.61
CA GLU A 448 14.54 -0.54 -8.86
C GLU A 448 15.30 -1.04 -7.63
N LYS A 449 16.03 -0.14 -6.94
CA LYS A 449 16.70 -0.46 -5.67
C LYS A 449 15.72 -0.92 -4.62
N VAL A 450 14.61 -0.19 -4.43
CA VAL A 450 13.55 -0.56 -3.45
C VAL A 450 12.90 -1.89 -3.81
N GLY A 451 12.61 -2.12 -5.09
CA GLY A 451 12.10 -3.40 -5.57
C GLY A 451 13.01 -4.57 -5.18
N ALA A 452 14.30 -4.44 -5.43
CA ALA A 452 15.30 -5.45 -5.04
C ALA A 452 15.43 -5.59 -3.52
N LEU A 453 15.44 -4.48 -2.77
CA LEU A 453 15.48 -4.49 -1.30
C LEU A 453 14.29 -5.25 -0.69
N ARG A 454 13.09 -5.09 -1.25
CA ARG A 454 11.88 -5.84 -0.83
C ARG A 454 11.97 -7.32 -1.15
N ALA A 455 12.60 -7.71 -2.27
CA ALA A 455 12.88 -9.12 -2.56
C ALA A 455 13.76 -9.75 -1.46
N PHE A 456 14.88 -9.09 -1.12
CA PHE A 456 15.77 -9.53 -0.04
C PHE A 456 15.07 -9.56 1.33
N ALA A 457 14.24 -8.56 1.63
CA ALA A 457 13.50 -8.51 2.89
C ALA A 457 12.53 -9.68 3.03
N GLY A 458 11.86 -10.08 1.93
CA GLY A 458 10.94 -11.22 1.89
C GLY A 458 11.63 -12.58 2.06
N TRP A 459 12.86 -12.74 1.57
CA TRP A 459 13.64 -13.97 1.81
C TRP A 459 14.23 -14.04 3.23
N GLY A 460 14.45 -12.89 3.86
CA GLY A 460 14.97 -12.79 5.23
C GLY A 460 16.31 -13.53 5.38
N PRO A 461 16.58 -14.17 6.54
CA PRO A 461 17.88 -14.79 6.83
C PRO A 461 18.19 -16.04 6.01
N ALA A 462 17.31 -16.46 5.09
CA ALA A 462 17.55 -17.58 4.17
C ALA A 462 18.61 -17.26 3.10
N VAL A 463 18.96 -15.98 2.92
CA VAL A 463 19.98 -15.52 1.96
C VAL A 463 21.12 -14.77 2.67
N PRO A 464 22.35 -14.82 2.13
CA PRO A 464 23.42 -13.97 2.61
C PRO A 464 23.09 -12.48 2.42
N THR A 465 23.40 -11.67 3.43
CA THR A 465 23.22 -10.22 3.36
C THR A 465 24.09 -9.61 2.26
N PRO A 466 23.52 -8.88 1.28
CA PRO A 466 24.31 -8.16 0.28
C PRO A 466 25.08 -6.99 0.92
N ASP A 467 26.03 -6.40 0.19
CA ASP A 467 26.76 -5.22 0.69
C ASP A 467 25.83 -3.99 0.73
N MET A 468 25.28 -3.72 1.92
CA MET A 468 24.33 -2.63 2.14
C MET A 468 24.98 -1.24 2.28
N LYS A 469 26.31 -1.12 2.30
CA LYS A 469 26.99 0.15 2.65
C LYS A 469 26.61 1.31 1.74
N ALA A 470 26.49 1.05 0.43
CA ALA A 470 26.11 2.08 -0.53
C ALA A 470 24.62 2.46 -0.38
N LEU A 471 23.75 1.50 -0.09
CA LEU A 471 22.31 1.69 0.04
C LEU A 471 21.93 2.44 1.32
N LEU A 472 22.61 2.17 2.43
CA LEU A 472 22.47 2.92 3.68
C LEU A 472 22.93 4.38 3.58
N ARG A 473 23.68 4.73 2.52
CA ARG A 473 24.19 6.08 2.24
C ARG A 473 23.68 6.63 0.91
N ASP A 474 22.62 6.01 0.36
CA ASP A 474 22.03 6.46 -0.88
C ASP A 474 21.60 7.92 -0.76
N SER A 475 21.63 8.69 -1.84
CA SER A 475 21.19 10.09 -1.80
C SER A 475 19.69 10.22 -1.46
N VAL A 476 18.89 9.19 -1.75
CA VAL A 476 17.42 9.22 -1.58
C VAL A 476 17.01 8.57 -0.26
N LYS A 477 16.27 9.30 0.58
CA LYS A 477 15.81 8.85 1.91
C LYS A 477 14.95 7.60 1.85
N TRP A 478 14.06 7.47 0.86
CA TRP A 478 13.25 6.27 0.68
C TRP A 478 14.12 5.01 0.51
N VAL A 479 15.19 5.08 -0.30
CA VAL A 479 16.13 3.97 -0.48
C VAL A 479 16.85 3.64 0.82
N ARG A 480 17.32 4.64 1.56
CA ARG A 480 17.98 4.42 2.86
C ARG A 480 17.05 3.78 3.88
N THR A 481 15.81 4.24 3.95
CA THR A 481 14.76 3.73 4.85
C THR A 481 14.46 2.26 4.55
N GLU A 482 14.25 1.93 3.28
CA GLU A 482 14.03 0.54 2.83
C GLU A 482 15.28 -0.33 3.05
N ALA A 483 16.48 0.22 2.86
CA ALA A 483 17.74 -0.51 3.10
C ALA A 483 17.92 -0.88 4.57
N VAL A 484 17.55 0.01 5.50
CA VAL A 484 17.54 -0.29 6.94
C VAL A 484 16.51 -1.37 7.26
N ALA A 485 15.28 -1.26 6.75
CA ALA A 485 14.24 -2.27 6.95
C ALA A 485 14.66 -3.66 6.45
N THR A 486 15.24 -3.73 5.24
CA THR A 486 15.79 -4.97 4.69
C THR A 486 16.94 -5.51 5.54
N ALA A 487 17.88 -4.65 5.96
CA ALA A 487 19.00 -5.08 6.79
C ALA A 487 18.55 -5.63 8.16
N LEU A 488 17.51 -5.07 8.75
CA LEU A 488 16.89 -5.57 9.99
C LEU A 488 16.25 -6.95 9.79
N SER A 489 15.57 -7.17 8.65
CA SER A 489 14.98 -8.48 8.30
C SER A 489 16.04 -9.56 8.07
N LEU A 490 17.13 -9.23 7.38
CA LEU A 490 18.23 -10.18 7.11
C LEU A 490 19.05 -10.50 8.37
N GLY A 491 19.15 -9.53 9.29
CA GLY A 491 19.97 -9.63 10.50
C GLY A 491 21.48 -9.57 10.23
N GLY A 492 22.29 -9.66 11.30
CA GLY A 492 23.75 -9.76 11.21
C GLY A 492 24.51 -8.45 10.94
N MET A 493 23.81 -7.31 10.90
CA MET A 493 24.44 -5.99 10.75
C MET A 493 24.93 -5.43 12.10
N ASP A 494 26.13 -4.85 12.10
CA ASP A 494 26.62 -4.08 13.26
C ASP A 494 26.06 -2.66 13.24
N TRP A 495 24.98 -2.46 14.01
CA TRP A 495 24.33 -1.15 14.18
C TRP A 495 25.08 -0.19 15.11
N SER A 496 26.17 -0.63 15.77
CA SER A 496 27.00 0.25 16.60
C SER A 496 28.01 1.07 15.79
N ALA A 497 28.29 0.66 14.55
CA ALA A 497 29.14 1.39 13.64
C ALA A 497 28.52 2.76 13.31
N PRO A 498 29.26 3.90 13.44
CA PRO A 498 28.67 5.24 13.31
C PRO A 498 27.84 5.49 12.06
N ALA A 499 28.29 5.00 10.91
CA ALA A 499 27.57 5.20 9.65
C ALA A 499 26.28 4.37 9.53
N ASN A 500 26.21 3.20 10.17
CA ASN A 500 25.00 2.38 10.19
C ASN A 500 24.02 2.94 11.22
N LEU A 501 24.54 3.45 12.34
CA LEU A 501 23.76 4.09 13.39
C LEU A 501 23.04 5.35 12.88
N GLU A 502 23.70 6.16 12.04
CA GLU A 502 23.08 7.34 11.42
C GLU A 502 21.86 6.95 10.55
N ALA A 503 22.01 5.95 9.67
CA ALA A 503 20.91 5.45 8.86
C ALA A 503 19.79 4.84 9.72
N LEU A 504 20.13 4.12 10.79
CA LEU A 504 19.15 3.56 11.73
C LEU A 504 18.38 4.65 12.48
N GLN A 505 19.05 5.73 12.89
CA GLN A 505 18.40 6.88 13.53
C GLN A 505 17.45 7.62 12.58
N GLU A 506 17.84 7.76 11.31
CA GLU A 506 16.96 8.30 10.28
C GLU A 506 15.74 7.40 10.06
N TYR A 507 15.91 6.08 10.03
CA TYR A 507 14.81 5.12 9.95
C TYR A 507 13.85 5.25 11.14
N ILE A 508 14.37 5.29 12.38
CA ILE A 508 13.56 5.49 13.59
C ILE A 508 12.79 6.82 13.52
N SER A 509 13.42 7.89 13.01
CA SER A 509 12.77 9.19 12.83
C SER A 509 11.67 9.13 11.75
N ALA A 510 11.88 8.37 10.68
CA ALA A 510 10.88 8.15 9.65
C ALA A 510 9.69 7.32 10.16
N GLN A 511 9.93 6.37 11.07
CA GLN A 511 8.87 5.65 11.79
C GLN A 511 8.05 6.61 12.67
N ALA A 512 8.69 7.56 13.37
CA ALA A 512 7.98 8.55 14.20
C ALA A 512 7.00 9.43 13.42
N ALA A 513 7.24 9.66 12.11
CA ALA A 513 6.34 10.44 11.24
C ALA A 513 4.91 9.88 11.11
N VAL A 514 4.70 8.64 11.55
CA VAL A 514 3.45 7.90 11.48
C VAL A 514 3.19 7.12 12.77
N GLU A 515 3.67 7.61 13.92
CA GLU A 515 3.61 6.91 15.22
C GLU A 515 2.20 6.56 15.74
N GLU A 516 1.14 7.08 15.13
CA GLU A 516 -0.23 6.64 15.42
C GLU A 516 -0.58 5.26 14.82
N ARG A 517 0.32 4.68 14.02
CA ARG A 517 0.10 3.42 13.31
C ARG A 517 0.68 2.22 14.09
N PRO A 518 -0.10 1.16 14.33
CA PRO A 518 0.41 -0.01 15.03
C PRO A 518 1.58 -0.69 14.29
N GLU A 519 1.60 -0.65 12.95
CA GLU A 519 2.63 -1.26 12.12
C GLU A 519 4.03 -0.66 12.40
N VAL A 520 4.07 0.61 12.75
CA VAL A 520 5.31 1.35 13.05
C VAL A 520 5.93 0.86 14.34
N HIS A 521 5.11 0.59 15.35
CA HIS A 521 5.57 0.03 16.60
C HIS A 521 6.05 -1.42 16.44
N VAL A 522 5.46 -2.20 15.54
CA VAL A 522 6.00 -3.53 15.18
C VAL A 522 7.40 -3.40 14.57
N ASN A 523 7.58 -2.45 13.65
CA ASN A 523 8.89 -2.17 13.06
C ASN A 523 9.92 -1.73 14.10
N LEU A 524 9.57 -0.79 14.99
CA LEU A 524 10.42 -0.31 16.07
C LEU A 524 10.73 -1.40 17.09
N ALA A 525 9.78 -2.30 17.39
CA ALA A 525 10.04 -3.47 18.21
C ALA A 525 11.14 -4.34 17.60
N GLY A 526 11.08 -4.59 16.29
CA GLY A 526 12.12 -5.31 15.54
C GLY A 526 13.49 -4.61 15.60
N VAL A 527 13.52 -3.27 15.52
CA VAL A 527 14.75 -2.48 15.74
C VAL A 527 15.33 -2.76 17.12
N TYR A 528 14.52 -2.64 18.17
CA TYR A 528 15.01 -2.82 19.53
C TYR A 528 15.36 -4.27 19.86
N GLU A 529 14.73 -5.26 19.21
CA GLU A 529 15.16 -6.67 19.26
C GLU A 529 16.59 -6.81 18.73
N GLN A 530 16.89 -6.24 17.55
CA GLN A 530 18.24 -6.29 16.96
C GLN A 530 19.29 -5.55 17.81
N LEU A 531 18.88 -4.49 18.50
CA LEU A 531 19.73 -3.75 19.44
C LEU A 531 19.83 -4.41 20.83
N GLN A 532 19.22 -5.57 21.04
CA GLN A 532 19.17 -6.29 22.33
C GLN A 532 18.54 -5.46 23.46
N GLN A 533 17.59 -4.59 23.13
CA GLN A 533 16.85 -3.72 24.05
C GLN A 533 15.45 -4.27 24.32
N ALA A 534 15.39 -5.43 24.99
CA ALA A 534 14.15 -6.19 25.19
C ALA A 534 13.01 -5.37 25.83
N GLU A 535 13.31 -4.55 26.84
CA GLU A 535 12.30 -3.72 27.52
C GLU A 535 11.66 -2.69 26.57
N ARG A 536 12.43 -2.12 25.65
CA ARG A 536 11.91 -1.18 24.65
C ARG A 536 11.10 -1.91 23.58
N ALA A 537 11.58 -3.05 23.11
CA ALA A 537 10.80 -3.88 22.18
C ALA A 537 9.44 -4.26 22.79
N ASP A 538 9.40 -4.58 24.08
CA ASP A 538 8.17 -4.83 24.83
C ASP A 538 7.22 -3.63 24.90
N GLN A 539 7.78 -2.44 25.12
CA GLN A 539 7.01 -1.20 25.12
C GLN A 539 6.38 -0.97 23.76
N GLU A 540 7.14 -1.10 22.67
CA GLU A 540 6.63 -0.92 21.30
C GLU A 540 5.52 -1.93 20.98
N TRP A 541 5.68 -3.22 21.28
CA TRP A 541 4.60 -4.19 21.13
C TRP A 541 3.35 -3.82 21.94
N SER A 542 3.56 -3.30 23.16
CA SER A 542 2.46 -2.80 23.97
C SER A 542 1.78 -1.58 23.35
N HIS A 543 2.52 -0.70 22.65
CA HIS A 543 1.95 0.42 21.90
C HIS A 543 1.11 -0.09 20.72
N ALA A 544 1.67 -0.99 19.90
CA ALA A 544 0.96 -1.59 18.76
C ALA A 544 -0.40 -2.19 19.17
N LEU A 545 -0.41 -3.02 20.22
CA LEU A 545 -1.63 -3.68 20.70
C LEU A 545 -2.62 -2.74 21.40
N ARG A 546 -2.17 -1.58 21.89
CA ARG A 546 -3.07 -0.55 22.42
C ARG A 546 -3.76 0.22 21.30
N LEU A 547 -3.04 0.52 20.23
CA LEU A 547 -3.59 1.21 19.06
C LEU A 547 -4.55 0.31 18.28
N ASP A 548 -4.24 -0.98 18.18
CA ASP A 548 -5.14 -1.97 17.59
C ASP A 548 -5.10 -3.30 18.36
N SER A 549 -6.14 -3.53 19.15
CA SER A 549 -6.31 -4.77 19.93
C SER A 549 -7.18 -5.82 19.22
N THR A 550 -7.64 -5.50 18.02
CA THR A 550 -8.57 -6.29 17.19
C THR A 550 -7.90 -7.00 16.03
N SER A 551 -6.66 -6.64 15.68
CA SER A 551 -5.88 -7.34 14.65
C SER A 551 -5.32 -8.68 15.13
N ALA A 552 -5.75 -9.77 14.48
CA ALA A 552 -5.20 -11.11 14.69
C ALA A 552 -3.69 -11.17 14.39
N ASP A 553 -3.24 -10.45 13.36
CA ASP A 553 -1.85 -10.43 12.90
C ASP A 553 -0.92 -9.79 13.94
N LEU A 554 -1.35 -8.69 14.57
CA LEU A 554 -0.58 -8.05 15.65
C LEU A 554 -0.43 -8.99 16.85
N TRP A 555 -1.49 -9.69 17.23
CA TRP A 555 -1.44 -10.66 18.32
C TRP A 555 -0.56 -11.87 17.99
N THR A 556 -0.58 -12.36 16.75
CA THR A 556 0.32 -13.42 16.28
C THR A 556 1.78 -12.96 16.31
N GLY A 557 2.07 -11.75 15.82
CA GLY A 557 3.41 -11.16 15.88
C GLY A 557 3.92 -11.01 17.30
N TYR A 558 3.09 -10.50 18.21
CA TYR A 558 3.42 -10.38 19.64
C TYR A 558 3.66 -11.73 20.31
N ALA A 559 2.88 -12.75 19.94
CA ALA A 559 3.05 -14.11 20.45
C ALA A 559 4.39 -14.72 20.01
N LEU A 560 4.77 -14.53 18.74
CA LEU A 560 6.07 -14.94 18.20
C LEU A 560 7.22 -14.18 18.88
N PHE A 561 7.08 -12.88 19.10
CA PHE A 561 8.06 -12.10 19.85
C PHE A 561 8.22 -12.63 21.28
N SER A 562 7.12 -12.85 21.97
CA SER A 562 7.11 -13.34 23.35
C SER A 562 7.70 -14.75 23.47
N SER A 563 7.49 -15.62 22.48
CA SER A 563 8.04 -16.99 22.50
C SER A 563 9.58 -17.00 22.42
N ARG A 564 10.17 -16.04 21.70
CA ARG A 564 11.64 -15.89 21.57
C ARG A 564 12.34 -15.46 22.86
N LYS A 565 11.62 -14.88 23.83
CA LYS A 565 12.19 -14.50 25.14
C LYS A 565 12.49 -15.70 26.05
N GLY A 566 12.06 -16.90 25.66
CA GLY A 566 12.33 -18.14 26.38
C GLY A 566 11.26 -18.51 27.41
N PRO A 567 11.55 -19.52 28.27
CA PRO A 567 10.51 -20.22 29.05
C PRO A 567 9.69 -19.34 30.00
N ALA A 568 10.27 -18.26 30.52
CA ALA A 568 9.59 -17.34 31.43
C ALA A 568 8.43 -16.58 30.76
N ALA A 569 8.50 -16.36 29.45
CA ALA A 569 7.48 -15.65 28.66
C ALA A 569 6.51 -16.62 27.95
N ARG A 570 6.63 -17.94 28.16
CA ARG A 570 5.80 -18.94 27.46
C ARG A 570 4.30 -18.73 27.69
N GLN A 571 3.90 -18.38 28.91
CA GLN A 571 2.50 -18.10 29.22
C GLN A 571 1.98 -16.87 28.46
N GLU A 572 2.83 -15.85 28.28
CA GLU A 572 2.49 -14.64 27.54
C GLU A 572 2.35 -14.90 26.04
N ALA A 573 3.28 -15.66 25.46
CA ALA A 573 3.16 -16.12 24.07
C ALA A 573 1.87 -16.90 23.82
N GLU A 574 1.51 -17.83 24.72
CA GLU A 574 0.26 -18.59 24.61
C GLU A 574 -0.97 -17.68 24.71
N ARG A 575 -0.97 -16.67 25.58
CA ARG A 575 -2.06 -15.68 25.64
C ARG A 575 -2.21 -14.93 24.32
N GLY A 576 -1.09 -14.49 23.73
CA GLY A 576 -1.08 -13.81 22.44
C GLY A 576 -1.70 -14.66 21.33
N PHE A 577 -1.24 -15.91 21.18
CA PHE A 577 -1.80 -16.82 20.19
C PHE A 577 -3.29 -17.12 20.41
N ARG A 578 -3.73 -17.33 21.66
CA ARG A 578 -5.15 -17.54 21.96
C ARG A 578 -6.00 -16.34 21.60
N ARG A 579 -5.49 -15.13 21.82
CA ARG A 579 -6.18 -13.91 21.42
C ARG A 579 -6.22 -13.77 19.90
N ALA A 580 -5.12 -13.98 19.21
CA ALA A 580 -5.06 -13.99 17.74
C ALA A 580 -6.08 -14.96 17.14
N SER A 581 -6.11 -16.22 17.62
CA SER A 581 -7.06 -17.25 17.18
C SER A 581 -8.53 -16.95 17.48
N SER A 582 -8.83 -15.97 18.36
CA SER A 582 -10.21 -15.56 18.68
C SER A 582 -10.73 -14.44 17.78
N LEU A 583 -9.85 -13.85 16.97
CA LEU A 583 -10.14 -12.71 16.10
C LEU A 583 -10.28 -13.16 14.64
N PRO A 584 -11.15 -12.50 13.86
CA PRO A 584 -11.17 -12.72 12.41
C PRO A 584 -9.89 -12.18 11.76
N GLY A 585 -9.52 -12.73 10.61
CA GLY A 585 -8.40 -12.22 9.83
C GLY A 585 -8.00 -13.12 8.64
N PRO A 586 -7.38 -12.55 7.60
CA PRO A 586 -7.01 -13.29 6.40
C PRO A 586 -5.91 -14.34 6.66
N HIS A 587 -5.05 -14.12 7.67
CA HIS A 587 -3.94 -15.02 8.00
C HIS A 587 -4.24 -15.98 9.17
N LEU A 588 -5.51 -16.31 9.39
CA LEU A 588 -5.91 -17.21 10.47
C LEU A 588 -5.32 -18.62 10.32
N SER A 589 -5.18 -19.12 9.08
CA SER A 589 -4.47 -20.39 8.83
C SER A 589 -3.04 -20.36 9.37
N GLU A 590 -2.30 -19.27 9.14
CA GLU A 590 -0.92 -19.12 9.60
C GLU A 590 -0.85 -18.97 11.12
N THR A 591 -1.78 -18.22 11.70
CA THR A 591 -1.93 -18.11 13.16
C THR A 591 -2.11 -19.48 13.82
N TYR A 592 -3.00 -20.32 13.29
CA TYR A 592 -3.19 -21.68 13.80
C TYR A 592 -1.97 -22.57 13.59
N TYR A 593 -1.26 -22.41 12.46
CA TYR A 593 -0.05 -23.14 12.19
C TYR A 593 1.03 -22.86 13.24
N LEU A 594 1.34 -21.58 13.44
CA LEU A 594 2.36 -21.12 14.37
C LEU A 594 2.00 -21.44 15.82
N PHE A 595 0.73 -21.29 16.20
CA PHE A 595 0.27 -21.67 17.53
C PHE A 595 0.37 -23.19 17.75
N GLY A 596 -0.01 -23.98 16.75
CA GLY A 596 0.13 -25.43 16.78
C GLY A 596 1.58 -25.87 16.96
N LEU A 597 2.52 -25.28 16.21
CA LEU A 597 3.96 -25.55 16.36
C LEU A 597 4.47 -25.17 17.76
N PHE A 598 4.07 -24.01 18.27
CA PHE A 598 4.43 -23.56 19.61
C PHE A 598 3.94 -24.52 20.71
N LEU A 599 2.73 -25.07 20.57
CA LEU A 599 2.22 -26.08 21.51
C LEU A 599 2.93 -27.42 21.36
N ALA A 600 3.33 -27.81 20.14
CA ALA A 600 4.01 -29.07 19.88
C ALA A 600 5.38 -29.20 20.57
N GLU A 601 5.98 -28.08 21.01
CA GLU A 601 7.21 -28.07 21.83
C GLU A 601 7.01 -28.69 23.23
N ASP A 602 5.76 -28.79 23.71
CA ASP A 602 5.42 -29.49 24.95
C ASP A 602 4.62 -30.76 24.64
N ARG A 603 5.19 -31.93 24.96
CA ARG A 603 4.56 -33.22 24.72
C ARG A 603 3.19 -33.36 25.37
N VAL A 604 2.94 -32.68 26.50
CA VAL A 604 1.64 -32.71 27.19
C VAL A 604 0.56 -32.00 26.35
N ARG A 605 0.95 -31.08 25.48
CA ARG A 605 0.08 -30.24 24.66
C ARG A 605 -0.07 -30.73 23.21
N LEU A 606 0.52 -31.89 22.87
CA LEU A 606 0.48 -32.41 21.50
C LEU A 606 -0.92 -32.64 20.94
N VAL A 607 -1.91 -32.96 21.79
CA VAL A 607 -3.31 -33.11 21.36
C VAL A 607 -3.89 -31.76 20.89
N ASP A 608 -3.66 -30.69 21.64
CA ASP A 608 -4.07 -29.34 21.24
C ASP A 608 -3.33 -28.88 19.98
N ALA A 609 -2.02 -29.16 19.91
CA ALA A 609 -1.18 -28.84 18.77
C ALA A 609 -1.69 -29.52 17.49
N ALA A 610 -1.98 -30.83 17.54
CA ALA A 610 -2.49 -31.60 16.42
C ALA A 610 -3.82 -31.03 15.89
N ARG A 611 -4.73 -30.61 16.79
CA ARG A 611 -5.99 -29.98 16.40
C ARG A 611 -5.76 -28.66 15.65
N LEU A 612 -4.94 -27.76 16.19
CA LEU A 612 -4.66 -26.47 15.57
C LEU A 612 -3.93 -26.62 14.23
N LEU A 613 -2.94 -27.50 14.14
CA LEU A 613 -2.22 -27.78 12.88
C LEU A 613 -3.16 -28.32 11.80
N LYS A 614 -4.15 -29.14 12.18
CA LYS A 614 -5.19 -29.60 11.25
C LYS A 614 -6.11 -28.47 10.81
N GLU A 615 -6.60 -27.65 11.74
CA GLU A 615 -7.43 -26.47 11.41
C GLU A 615 -6.69 -25.54 10.44
N SER A 616 -5.42 -25.26 10.71
CA SER A 616 -4.54 -24.51 9.81
C SER A 616 -4.51 -25.11 8.40
N SER A 617 -4.28 -26.42 8.30
CA SER A 617 -4.15 -27.07 7.01
C SER A 617 -5.49 -27.25 6.28
N ASP A 618 -6.60 -27.29 6.98
CA ASP A 618 -7.93 -27.35 6.37
C ASP A 618 -8.34 -25.98 5.80
N LEU A 619 -7.85 -24.88 6.38
CA LEU A 619 -8.01 -23.53 5.84
C LEU A 619 -7.10 -23.23 4.65
N ASP A 620 -6.03 -24.00 4.46
CA ASP A 620 -5.02 -23.75 3.44
C ASP A 620 -4.53 -25.07 2.82
N LEU A 621 -5.25 -25.48 1.77
CA LEU A 621 -5.05 -26.76 1.09
C LEU A 621 -3.85 -26.75 0.14
N GLU A 622 -3.34 -25.57 -0.23
CA GLU A 622 -2.25 -25.42 -1.21
C GLU A 622 -0.86 -25.57 -0.57
N HIS A 623 -0.76 -25.52 0.76
CA HIS A 623 0.49 -25.65 1.49
C HIS A 623 0.66 -27.04 2.11
N PRO A 624 1.25 -28.02 1.39
CA PRO A 624 1.33 -29.42 1.86
C PRO A 624 2.10 -29.60 3.17
N ARG A 625 2.99 -28.66 3.50
CA ARG A 625 3.75 -28.68 4.77
C ARG A 625 2.85 -28.55 6.00
N LYS A 626 1.73 -27.82 5.91
CA LYS A 626 0.75 -27.70 7.00
C LYS A 626 0.10 -29.06 7.26
N ALA A 627 -0.31 -29.77 6.20
CA ALA A 627 -0.89 -31.10 6.30
C ALA A 627 0.13 -32.12 6.85
N TYR A 628 1.37 -32.05 6.37
CA TYR A 628 2.46 -32.89 6.86
C TYR A 628 2.70 -32.74 8.36
N ASN A 629 2.88 -31.51 8.85
CA ASN A 629 3.11 -31.27 10.28
C ASN A 629 1.92 -31.67 11.14
N ALA A 630 0.70 -31.45 10.67
CA ALA A 630 -0.50 -31.95 11.33
C ALA A 630 -0.49 -33.48 11.41
N GLY A 631 -0.18 -34.16 10.30
CA GLY A 631 -0.06 -35.62 10.24
C GLY A 631 0.98 -36.19 11.20
N LEU A 632 2.16 -35.56 11.28
CA LEU A 632 3.19 -35.93 12.27
C LEU A 632 2.71 -35.75 13.71
N ALA A 633 1.96 -34.69 14.01
CA ALA A 633 1.42 -34.47 15.35
C ALA A 633 0.38 -35.55 15.72
N TYR A 634 -0.52 -35.91 14.80
CA TYR A 634 -1.48 -37.02 15.02
C TYR A 634 -0.78 -38.37 15.16
N GLN A 635 0.29 -38.61 14.39
CA GLN A 635 1.12 -39.82 14.52
C GLN A 635 1.71 -39.92 15.92
N GLN A 636 2.26 -38.83 16.47
CA GLN A 636 2.88 -38.83 17.79
C GLN A 636 1.90 -39.07 18.94
N ILE A 637 0.64 -38.66 18.80
CA ILE A 637 -0.41 -38.92 19.80
C ILE A 637 -1.12 -40.27 19.61
N GLY A 638 -0.71 -41.06 18.60
CA GLY A 638 -1.24 -42.40 18.34
C GLY A 638 -2.57 -42.44 17.57
N ASP A 639 -2.98 -41.34 16.95
CA ASP A 639 -4.16 -41.30 16.09
C ASP A 639 -3.76 -41.61 14.64
N ALA A 640 -3.62 -42.90 14.36
CA ALA A 640 -3.19 -43.40 13.07
C ALA A 640 -4.11 -42.96 11.91
N ALA A 641 -5.42 -42.85 12.15
CA ALA A 641 -6.39 -42.53 11.11
C ALA A 641 -6.23 -41.08 10.61
N ASN A 642 -6.15 -40.12 11.53
CA ASN A 642 -5.91 -38.72 11.15
C ASN A 642 -4.50 -38.51 10.60
N ALA A 643 -3.49 -39.19 11.17
CA ALA A 643 -2.12 -39.14 10.68
C ALA A 643 -2.05 -39.59 9.21
N GLU A 644 -2.63 -40.75 8.90
CA GLU A 644 -2.64 -41.30 7.54
C GLU A 644 -3.37 -40.37 6.56
N TYR A 645 -4.56 -39.86 6.93
CA TYR A 645 -5.33 -38.95 6.10
C TYR A 645 -4.55 -37.68 5.73
N LEU A 646 -3.95 -37.02 6.72
CA LEU A 646 -3.23 -35.75 6.53
C LEU A 646 -1.92 -35.95 5.77
N LEU A 647 -1.18 -37.03 6.06
CA LEU A 647 0.04 -37.35 5.33
C LEU A 647 -0.25 -37.69 3.87
N ASN A 648 -1.30 -38.47 3.58
CA ASN A 648 -1.72 -38.74 2.20
C ASN A 648 -2.14 -37.45 1.46
N ARG A 649 -2.77 -36.49 2.15
CA ARG A 649 -3.07 -35.17 1.56
C ARG A 649 -1.79 -34.43 1.17
N ALA A 650 -0.77 -34.43 2.04
CA ALA A 650 0.53 -33.84 1.74
C ALA A 650 1.24 -34.53 0.55
N VAL A 651 1.15 -35.86 0.47
CA VAL A 651 1.67 -36.63 -0.69
C VAL A 651 0.94 -36.28 -1.97
N GLY A 652 -0.40 -36.20 -1.94
CA GLY A 652 -1.22 -35.83 -3.10
C GLY A 652 -0.91 -34.43 -3.64
N ALA A 653 -0.42 -33.53 -2.79
CA ALA A 653 0.07 -32.20 -3.13
C ALA A 653 1.59 -32.14 -3.45
N GLY A 654 2.25 -33.31 -3.58
CA GLY A 654 3.61 -33.42 -4.11
C GLY A 654 4.74 -33.37 -3.07
N LEU A 655 4.44 -33.39 -1.77
CA LEU A 655 5.47 -33.39 -0.72
C LEU A 655 6.02 -34.81 -0.47
N VAL A 656 7.22 -35.09 -0.99
CA VAL A 656 7.86 -36.40 -0.94
C VAL A 656 8.15 -36.86 0.49
N GLU A 657 8.52 -35.93 1.37
CA GLU A 657 8.84 -36.22 2.77
C GLU A 657 7.64 -36.82 3.54
N ALA A 658 6.42 -36.58 3.08
CA ALA A 658 5.21 -37.18 3.66
C ALA A 658 5.11 -38.69 3.36
N GLU A 659 5.68 -39.17 2.25
CA GLU A 659 5.72 -40.61 1.93
C GLU A 659 6.62 -41.35 2.92
N ASP A 660 7.74 -40.75 3.34
CA ASP A 660 8.60 -41.32 4.37
C ASP A 660 7.90 -41.42 5.73
N ALA A 661 7.13 -40.39 6.09
CA ALA A 661 6.34 -40.39 7.32
C ALA A 661 5.24 -41.47 7.30
N LEU A 662 4.59 -41.69 6.15
CA LEU A 662 3.61 -42.77 5.97
C LEU A 662 4.24 -44.16 6.15
N VAL A 663 5.44 -44.40 5.61
CA VAL A 663 6.14 -45.69 5.84
C VAL A 663 6.35 -45.91 7.33
N ILE A 664 6.82 -44.89 8.05
CA ILE A 664 7.04 -44.97 9.50
C ILE A 664 5.72 -45.21 10.24
N LEU A 665 4.62 -44.56 9.83
CA LEU A 665 3.30 -44.75 10.41
C LEU A 665 2.82 -46.20 10.24
N PHE A 666 2.95 -46.77 9.03
CA PHE A 666 2.57 -48.16 8.78
C PHE A 666 3.43 -49.15 9.58
N MET A 667 4.72 -48.89 9.73
CA MET A 667 5.59 -49.70 10.59
C MET A 667 5.16 -49.63 12.06
N GLN A 668 4.79 -48.46 12.57
CA GLN A 668 4.32 -48.28 13.95
C GLN A 668 3.00 -49.00 14.23
N ASN A 669 2.15 -49.17 13.20
CA ASN A 669 0.88 -49.88 13.28
C ASN A 669 0.97 -51.36 12.87
N GLU A 670 2.18 -51.89 12.65
CA GLU A 670 2.42 -53.28 12.21
C GLU A 670 1.78 -53.61 10.83
N GLU A 671 1.55 -52.61 9.99
CA GLU A 671 1.03 -52.74 8.63
C GLU A 671 2.17 -52.99 7.63
N TRP A 672 2.94 -54.05 7.86
CA TRP A 672 4.22 -54.30 7.20
C TRP A 672 4.12 -54.42 5.67
N ASP A 673 3.05 -55.01 5.14
CA ASP A 673 2.80 -55.10 3.69
C ASP A 673 2.69 -53.71 3.03
N ARG A 674 1.97 -52.78 3.68
CA ARG A 674 1.79 -51.40 3.19
C ARG A 674 3.09 -50.62 3.30
N ALA A 675 3.78 -50.77 4.43
CA ALA A 675 5.09 -50.16 4.65
C ALA A 675 6.10 -50.59 3.59
N GLN A 676 6.18 -51.90 3.29
CA GLN A 676 7.08 -52.47 2.30
C GLN A 676 6.75 -51.95 0.90
N SER A 677 5.47 -51.97 0.53
CA SER A 677 5.00 -51.52 -0.78
C SER A 677 5.36 -50.06 -1.07
N LEU A 678 5.13 -49.16 -0.09
CA LEU A 678 5.45 -47.75 -0.24
C LEU A 678 6.97 -47.51 -0.21
N ASN A 679 7.72 -48.23 0.63
CA ASN A 679 9.18 -48.14 0.66
C ASN A 679 9.82 -48.59 -0.66
N ASP A 680 9.29 -49.63 -1.29
CA ASP A 680 9.78 -50.10 -2.60
C ASP A 680 9.46 -49.09 -3.71
N ALA A 681 8.29 -48.43 -3.67
CA ALA A 681 7.96 -47.33 -4.58
C ALA A 681 8.93 -46.15 -4.43
N LEU A 682 9.29 -45.79 -3.19
CA LEU A 682 10.29 -44.76 -2.91
C LEU A 682 11.69 -45.16 -3.39
N LEU A 683 12.10 -46.41 -3.22
CA LEU A 683 13.38 -46.93 -3.73
C LEU A 683 13.49 -46.84 -5.26
N VAL A 684 12.39 -47.10 -5.98
CA VAL A 684 12.37 -46.96 -7.45
C VAL A 684 12.57 -45.50 -7.86
N ARG A 685 11.94 -44.55 -7.16
CA ARG A 685 12.05 -43.11 -7.45
C ARG A 685 13.38 -42.51 -6.98
N PHE A 686 13.93 -43.00 -5.87
CA PHE A 686 15.13 -42.47 -5.22
C PHE A 686 16.15 -43.59 -4.92
N PRO A 687 16.70 -44.24 -5.96
CA PRO A 687 17.54 -45.45 -5.80
C PRO A 687 18.85 -45.22 -5.03
N ASN A 688 19.27 -43.96 -4.91
CA ASN A 688 20.52 -43.58 -4.24
C ASN A 688 20.35 -43.30 -2.73
N ARG A 689 19.13 -43.33 -2.18
CA ARG A 689 18.91 -43.15 -0.74
C ARG A 689 19.17 -44.46 0.00
N THR A 690 20.36 -44.58 0.60
CA THR A 690 20.79 -45.78 1.34
C THR A 690 19.87 -46.13 2.50
N GLU A 691 19.34 -45.12 3.20
CA GLU A 691 18.37 -45.29 4.29
C GLU A 691 17.08 -46.04 3.89
N LEU A 692 16.63 -45.94 2.63
CA LEU A 692 15.46 -46.68 2.14
C LEU A 692 15.74 -48.18 2.01
N ASN A 693 16.98 -48.55 1.68
CA ASN A 693 17.40 -49.95 1.57
C ASN A 693 17.48 -50.61 2.95
N GLU A 694 18.05 -49.89 3.92
CA GLU A 694 18.12 -50.34 5.32
C GLU A 694 16.72 -50.47 5.93
N ARG A 695 15.85 -49.47 5.73
CA ARG A 695 14.46 -49.51 6.16
C ARG A 695 13.70 -50.67 5.53
N GLY A 696 13.85 -50.90 4.23
CA GLY A 696 13.22 -52.03 3.54
C GLY A 696 13.70 -53.39 4.05
N ALA A 697 14.98 -53.54 4.39
CA ALA A 697 15.49 -54.77 5.00
C ALA A 697 14.86 -55.03 6.38
N TYR A 698 14.71 -53.98 7.18
CA TYR A 698 14.05 -54.06 8.48
C TYR A 698 12.56 -54.41 8.36
N ILE A 699 11.83 -53.79 7.43
CA ILE A 699 10.41 -54.12 7.18
C ILE A 699 10.26 -55.59 6.79
N ARG A 700 11.10 -56.10 5.88
CA ARG A 700 11.10 -57.52 5.47
C ARG A 700 11.42 -58.51 6.58
N SER A 701 12.16 -58.11 7.62
CA SER A 701 12.40 -58.99 8.76
C SER A 701 11.23 -59.09 9.73
N ASN A 702 10.22 -58.22 9.60
CA ASN A 702 9.01 -58.18 10.43
C ASN A 702 7.72 -58.52 9.65
N LEU A 703 7.82 -58.70 8.32
CA LEU A 703 6.85 -59.40 7.46
C LEU A 703 6.83 -60.90 7.80
#